data_AF-A0A958DBQ0-F1
#
_entry.id   AF-A0A958DBQ0-F1
#
_cell.length_a   1.000
_cell.length_b   1.000
_cell.length_c   1.000
_cell.angle_alpha   90.00
_cell.angle_beta   90.00
_cell.angle_gamma   90.00
#
_symmetry.space_group_name_H-M   'P 1'
#
loop_
_entity.id
_entity.type
_entity.pdbx_description
1 polymer ?
#
loop_
_entity_poly.entity_id
_entity_poly.type
_entity_poly.pdbx_seq_one_letter_code
_entity_poly.pdbx_strand_id
1 'polypeptide(L)'
;MPVHGFELIEERQIPEINSLARRYRHIKTGARLLSIENDDENKLFCIAFATPPDDSTGLPHILEHSVLCGSETFPVKEPFKELRKGSLNTFLNAFTAPDRTMYPVASQNRQDFYNLVHVYLDAVFKPFLTRETLQTQGWHYETDGPDAPLTFKGVVFNEMKGVYSSPDSLIGRYTQQSLFPDTIYSLDSGGDPAVIPDLTYEQFREFHRRTYHPSNAMIFFYGDDHSDERFGLVDQYLSEFERAAAAPEVAIQPRLAETRRFVYGFDAGPADESGNGADPKRSYVTINWMLNEIVDIETTLALQVLSHALVGTQASPLRKALIDSGLGDDLTGGGYGPHYRQAIFSTGLMGIAADDADQVEALVLDTLAGLAADGIDPDTVAASLNTIEFRLREANTGAFPRGLMYAMSANQVWQHGGDPMDGLAFEDSLNSIKRRAAGEPRYFEALIDEHLLDNKHRTVVLLQPDAVARERSEAAERARLEEARAAMSAADVEQVLATMQRLKAEQDRPDSSEAVATIPTLTLADLDREARSIPIAMTEIAGAPVLTHDIFTNGIVYLDLAFDLRRLPQRLLPYGELFGRLLLGMGTESEDFVVLSQRIGRETGGIGRSLHTATTRNGQPSTRLILRGKATQDKSQALLDILRDILLTMKLDNPARFRQIVLEEKAGVEASLIPGGHRVVLRRLRARYSVADWVAEENSGIDHLLFLRRLAERVDNDWAGVLADLEAVRAALVSRAGLLCNVTLDAAGLQAFLPQLAGLVEALPDGAADPASWTPRLPAAAEGLTIPAQVNYVGKAANLYELGYELNGAAFVAVKLLDNTWMWDRVRVQGGAYGGFLVFDNLSGVLSYLSYRDPNLLNTLQIYDGTAQYLRDVPLTQDDVDKIIIGVIGQMDSYQLPDAKGLTSMVRHLTGYDDALRQRLRDEVLATTVADVRAFADLVDEVARSGSVAVLGSAQAIAVANESLDPPLVVTPVL
;
A
#
# COMPACT_ATOMS: atom_id res chain seq x y z
N MET A 1 21.65 -35.58 9.84
CA MET A 1 22.92 -35.01 10.33
C MET A 1 22.76 -33.50 10.38
N PRO A 2 23.46 -32.77 11.25
CA PRO A 2 23.47 -31.31 11.22
C PRO A 2 23.95 -30.78 9.87
N VAL A 3 23.37 -29.66 9.42
CA VAL A 3 23.75 -28.95 8.20
C VAL A 3 24.17 -27.54 8.59
N HIS A 4 25.41 -27.14 8.30
CA HIS A 4 25.99 -25.83 8.67
C HIS A 4 25.68 -25.42 10.13
N GLY A 5 25.91 -26.32 11.09
CA GLY A 5 25.65 -26.05 12.50
C GLY A 5 24.17 -26.08 12.95
N PHE A 6 23.21 -26.34 12.04
CA PHE A 6 21.78 -26.45 12.36
C PHE A 6 21.32 -27.90 12.51
N GLU A 7 20.51 -28.16 13.53
CA GLU A 7 19.73 -29.39 13.66
C GLU A 7 18.27 -29.17 13.24
N LEU A 8 17.72 -30.10 12.46
CA LEU A 8 16.30 -30.12 12.13
C LEU A 8 15.51 -30.56 13.36
N ILE A 9 14.54 -29.73 13.76
CA ILE A 9 13.65 -30.01 14.89
C ILE A 9 12.36 -30.66 14.39
N GLU A 10 11.80 -30.12 13.32
CA GLU A 10 10.50 -30.53 12.80
C GLU A 10 10.36 -30.18 11.32
N GLU A 11 9.63 -31.00 10.59
CA GLU A 11 9.22 -30.78 9.20
C GLU A 11 7.71 -31.01 9.09
N ARG A 12 7.02 -30.11 8.39
CA ARG A 12 5.57 -30.15 8.18
C ARG A 12 5.22 -29.63 6.78
N GLN A 13 4.39 -30.37 6.05
CA GLN A 13 3.76 -29.81 4.85
C GLN A 13 2.63 -28.88 5.29
N ILE A 14 2.58 -27.67 4.74
CA ILE A 14 1.49 -26.70 4.97
C ILE A 14 0.77 -26.47 3.63
N PRO A 15 -0.30 -27.23 3.33
CA PRO A 15 -1.03 -27.13 2.07
C PRO A 15 -1.60 -25.74 1.80
N GLU A 16 -2.02 -25.03 2.84
CA GLU A 16 -2.65 -23.70 2.75
C GLU A 16 -1.77 -22.65 2.05
N ILE A 17 -0.44 -22.82 2.11
CA ILE A 17 0.55 -21.96 1.47
C ILE A 17 1.42 -22.72 0.46
N ASN A 18 1.02 -23.94 0.08
CA ASN A 18 1.75 -24.83 -0.82
C ASN A 18 3.26 -24.91 -0.52
N SER A 19 3.62 -25.12 0.75
CA SER A 19 5.02 -25.06 1.17
C SER A 19 5.39 -26.19 2.11
N LEU A 20 6.65 -26.62 2.02
CA LEU A 20 7.28 -27.45 3.04
C LEU A 20 7.93 -26.54 4.09
N ALA A 21 7.44 -26.62 5.33
CA ALA A 21 7.97 -25.85 6.45
C ALA A 21 8.93 -26.71 7.27
N ARG A 22 10.15 -26.22 7.50
CA ARG A 22 11.18 -26.90 8.30
C ARG A 22 11.72 -25.98 9.37
N ARG A 23 11.61 -26.42 10.63
CA ARG A 23 12.08 -25.68 11.79
C ARG A 23 13.41 -26.26 12.25
N TYR A 24 14.38 -25.37 12.43
CA TYR A 24 15.75 -25.67 12.80
C TYR A 24 16.17 -24.92 14.05
N ARG A 25 17.22 -25.43 14.68
CA ARG A 25 17.94 -24.77 15.77
C ARG A 25 19.43 -24.80 15.50
N HIS A 26 20.08 -23.67 15.63
CA HIS A 26 21.54 -23.61 15.58
C HIS A 26 22.12 -24.23 16.86
N ILE A 27 23.00 -25.23 16.72
CA ILE A 27 23.47 -26.07 17.82
C ILE A 27 24.27 -25.25 18.84
N LYS A 28 25.13 -24.34 18.36
CA LYS A 28 26.04 -23.57 19.22
C LYS A 28 25.32 -22.47 20.00
N THR A 29 24.45 -21.70 19.35
CA THR A 29 23.83 -20.51 19.95
C THR A 29 22.40 -20.72 20.42
N GLY A 30 21.72 -21.75 19.91
CA GLY A 30 20.29 -21.96 20.12
C GLY A 30 19.39 -21.05 19.27
N ALA A 31 19.94 -20.26 18.34
CA ALA A 31 19.16 -19.45 17.41
C ALA A 31 18.13 -20.31 16.68
N ARG A 32 16.94 -19.75 16.47
CA ARG A 32 15.81 -20.49 15.91
C ARG A 32 15.61 -20.07 14.46
N LEU A 33 15.38 -21.03 13.57
CA LEU A 33 15.18 -20.76 12.14
C LEU A 33 13.95 -21.53 11.61
N LEU A 34 13.10 -20.85 10.86
CA LEU A 34 12.01 -21.46 10.09
C LEU A 34 12.27 -21.25 8.60
N SER A 35 12.46 -22.36 7.87
CA SER A 35 12.69 -22.38 6.43
C SER A 35 11.41 -22.84 5.75
N ILE A 36 10.78 -21.96 4.98
CA ILE A 36 9.63 -22.26 4.13
C ILE A 36 10.15 -22.47 2.70
N GLU A 37 9.93 -23.66 2.14
CA GLU A 37 10.41 -24.07 0.81
C GLU A 37 9.21 -24.25 -0.13
N ASN A 38 9.20 -23.54 -1.27
CA ASN A 38 8.16 -23.57 -2.31
C ASN A 38 8.70 -23.04 -3.65
N ASP A 39 7.84 -22.92 -4.66
CA ASP A 39 8.20 -22.43 -6.00
C ASP A 39 7.98 -20.91 -6.20
N ASP A 40 7.82 -20.13 -5.12
CA ASP A 40 7.68 -18.67 -5.24
C ASP A 40 9.04 -18.02 -5.51
N GLU A 41 9.14 -17.41 -6.69
CA GLU A 41 10.35 -16.71 -7.14
C GLU A 41 10.69 -15.50 -6.26
N ASN A 42 9.74 -14.94 -5.51
CA ASN A 42 9.98 -13.78 -4.65
C ASN A 42 10.46 -14.19 -3.25
N LYS A 43 11.75 -14.50 -3.18
CA LYS A 43 12.42 -14.96 -1.96
C LYS A 43 12.37 -13.88 -0.89
N LEU A 44 12.21 -14.30 0.35
CA LEU A 44 12.22 -13.43 1.52
C LEU A 44 13.07 -14.01 2.65
N PHE A 45 13.84 -13.13 3.26
CA PHE A 45 14.52 -13.33 4.52
C PHE A 45 13.99 -12.33 5.52
N CYS A 46 13.79 -12.77 6.76
CA CYS A 46 13.53 -11.90 7.88
C CYS A 46 14.26 -12.42 9.11
N ILE A 47 14.99 -11.53 9.79
CA ILE A 47 15.49 -11.78 11.14
C ILE A 47 14.75 -10.89 12.12
N ALA A 48 14.24 -11.50 13.18
CA ALA A 48 13.50 -10.82 14.23
C ALA A 48 14.13 -11.07 15.61
N PHE A 49 14.04 -10.07 16.47
CA PHE A 49 14.49 -10.14 17.86
C PHE A 49 13.35 -9.73 18.78
N ALA A 50 13.22 -10.42 19.92
CA ALA A 50 12.39 -9.91 21.01
C ALA A 50 13.11 -8.72 21.66
N THR A 51 12.50 -7.55 21.63
CA THR A 51 13.07 -6.26 22.06
C THR A 51 12.12 -5.55 23.05
N PRO A 52 11.74 -6.20 24.17
CA PRO A 52 10.87 -5.57 25.16
C PRO A 52 11.55 -4.29 25.70
N PRO A 53 10.89 -3.12 25.63
CA PRO A 53 11.46 -1.87 26.12
C PRO A 53 11.55 -1.88 27.65
N ASP A 54 12.59 -1.24 28.18
CA ASP A 54 12.76 -1.05 29.63
C ASP A 54 12.01 0.21 30.13
N ASP A 55 11.75 1.18 29.24
CA ASP A 55 11.07 2.45 29.46
C ASP A 55 10.52 3.03 28.12
N SER A 56 9.98 4.25 28.14
CA SER A 56 9.47 4.94 26.94
C SER A 56 10.50 5.80 26.20
N THR A 57 11.80 5.52 26.36
CA THR A 57 12.85 6.24 25.62
C THR A 57 12.88 5.92 24.11
N GLY A 58 12.08 4.95 23.64
CA GLY A 58 12.08 4.53 22.23
C GLY A 58 13.32 3.75 21.83
N LEU A 59 14.07 3.22 22.80
CA LEU A 59 15.35 2.59 22.54
C LEU A 59 15.29 1.43 21.52
N PRO A 60 14.27 0.55 21.47
CA PRO A 60 14.14 -0.44 20.40
C PRO A 60 14.07 0.19 19.01
N HIS A 61 13.30 1.28 18.86
CA HIS A 61 13.13 2.01 17.61
C HIS A 61 14.41 2.76 17.19
N ILE A 62 15.08 3.40 18.14
CA ILE A 62 16.38 4.06 17.90
C ILE A 62 17.43 3.04 17.44
N LEU A 63 17.46 1.85 18.05
CA LEU A 63 18.35 0.78 17.60
C LEU A 63 17.98 0.26 16.21
N GLU A 64 16.69 0.16 15.89
CA GLU A 64 16.24 -0.24 14.56
C GLU A 64 16.84 0.62 13.45
N HIS A 65 16.78 1.94 13.61
CA HIS A 65 17.45 2.88 12.72
C HIS A 65 18.99 2.77 12.78
N SER A 66 19.54 2.66 13.99
CA SER A 66 20.98 2.77 14.22
C SER A 66 21.77 1.58 13.68
N VAL A 67 21.24 0.36 13.72
CA VAL A 67 21.95 -0.82 13.19
C VAL A 67 22.10 -0.77 11.68
N LEU A 68 21.24 0.00 10.99
CA LEU A 68 21.30 0.25 9.55
C LEU A 68 22.20 1.44 9.19
N CYS A 69 22.98 1.99 10.12
CA CYS A 69 23.91 3.12 9.92
C CYS A 69 25.38 2.67 9.78
N GLY A 70 25.61 1.55 9.10
CA GLY A 70 26.95 0.98 8.87
C GLY A 70 27.34 -0.10 9.87
N SER A 71 28.21 -0.99 9.43
CA SER A 71 28.64 -2.19 10.16
C SER A 71 30.10 -2.54 9.86
N GLU A 72 30.66 -3.52 10.57
CA GLU A 72 32.08 -3.90 10.43
C GLU A 72 32.48 -4.25 8.99
N THR A 73 31.64 -5.01 8.27
CA THR A 73 31.90 -5.43 6.89
C THR A 73 31.52 -4.32 5.90
N PHE A 74 30.52 -3.51 6.22
CA PHE A 74 29.96 -2.47 5.36
C PHE A 74 30.08 -1.09 6.01
N PRO A 75 31.28 -0.48 6.08
CA PRO A 75 31.55 0.74 6.82
C PRO A 75 31.14 2.02 6.06
N VAL A 76 29.93 2.02 5.50
CA VAL A 76 29.28 3.19 4.89
C VAL A 76 28.22 3.76 5.83
N LYS A 77 27.89 5.04 5.72
CA LYS A 77 26.96 5.69 6.67
C LYS A 77 25.52 5.24 6.49
N GLU A 78 25.10 5.00 5.25
CA GLU A 78 23.74 4.62 4.91
C GLU A 78 23.73 3.40 3.96
N PRO A 79 24.12 2.18 4.40
CA PRO A 79 24.10 0.97 3.57
C PRO A 79 22.75 0.75 2.89
N PHE A 80 21.66 0.99 3.63
CA PHE A 80 20.29 0.90 3.14
C PHE A 80 20.05 1.71 1.86
N LYS A 81 20.62 2.91 1.77
CA LYS A 81 20.49 3.79 0.61
C LYS A 81 21.29 3.29 -0.59
N GLU A 82 22.47 2.73 -0.36
CA GLU A 82 23.27 2.15 -1.43
C GLU A 82 22.62 0.88 -2.00
N LEU A 83 22.02 0.04 -1.14
CA LEU A 83 21.21 -1.09 -1.60
C LEU A 83 20.02 -0.63 -2.46
N ARG A 84 19.27 0.39 -2.05
CA ARG A 84 18.15 0.89 -2.87
C ARG A 84 18.55 1.35 -4.28
N LYS A 85 19.80 1.76 -4.49
CA LYS A 85 20.29 2.23 -5.80
C LYS A 85 20.76 1.11 -6.72
N GLY A 86 21.30 0.02 -6.15
CA GLY A 86 22.04 -1.01 -6.89
C GLY A 86 21.48 -2.42 -6.78
N SER A 87 20.25 -2.58 -6.30
CA SER A 87 19.62 -3.88 -6.06
C SER A 87 18.29 -4.03 -6.80
N LEU A 88 17.89 -5.29 -7.03
CA LEU A 88 16.58 -5.68 -7.57
C LEU A 88 15.57 -6.04 -6.46
N ASN A 89 15.68 -5.40 -5.30
CA ASN A 89 14.82 -5.71 -4.15
C ASN A 89 13.35 -5.52 -4.54
N THR A 90 12.53 -6.48 -4.13
CA THR A 90 11.08 -6.34 -4.12
C THR A 90 10.59 -5.78 -2.79
N PHE A 91 11.42 -5.88 -1.74
CA PHE A 91 11.16 -5.27 -0.45
C PHE A 91 12.47 -5.05 0.33
N LEU A 92 12.56 -3.90 0.99
CA LEU A 92 13.68 -3.53 1.84
C LEU A 92 13.16 -2.60 2.93
N ASN A 93 13.06 -3.09 4.17
CA ASN A 93 12.62 -2.26 5.30
C ASN A 93 13.09 -2.83 6.64
N ALA A 94 12.68 -2.19 7.72
CA ALA A 94 12.72 -2.70 9.08
C ALA A 94 11.50 -2.20 9.86
N PHE A 95 11.15 -2.87 10.97
CA PHE A 95 9.95 -2.56 11.75
C PHE A 95 10.21 -2.72 13.23
N THR A 96 9.74 -1.77 14.04
CA THR A 96 9.68 -1.88 15.49
C THR A 96 8.23 -2.00 15.93
N ALA A 97 7.89 -3.16 16.51
CA ALA A 97 6.61 -3.41 17.17
C ALA A 97 6.75 -3.13 18.69
N PRO A 98 5.67 -3.26 19.48
CA PRO A 98 5.72 -3.02 20.93
C PRO A 98 6.73 -3.89 21.70
N ASP A 99 7.09 -5.07 21.19
CA ASP A 99 7.93 -6.04 21.89
C ASP A 99 8.96 -6.77 21.00
N ARG A 100 9.05 -6.41 19.71
CA ARG A 100 9.97 -7.02 18.75
C ARG A 100 10.44 -6.03 17.69
N THR A 101 11.57 -6.35 17.10
CA THR A 101 12.10 -5.65 15.95
C THR A 101 12.38 -6.65 14.83
N MET A 102 11.96 -6.35 13.60
CA MET A 102 12.05 -7.24 12.44
C MET A 102 12.79 -6.56 11.29
N TYR A 103 13.67 -7.31 10.61
CA TYR A 103 14.49 -6.83 9.49
C TYR A 103 14.29 -7.71 8.25
N PRO A 104 13.25 -7.44 7.45
CA PRO A 104 12.95 -8.21 6.26
C PRO A 104 13.55 -7.61 4.97
N VAL A 105 14.00 -8.52 4.10
CA VAL A 105 14.39 -8.22 2.71
C VAL A 105 13.78 -9.24 1.76
N ALA A 106 13.44 -8.81 0.56
CA ALA A 106 12.97 -9.70 -0.49
C ALA A 106 13.57 -9.36 -1.85
N SER A 107 13.80 -10.38 -2.66
CA SER A 107 14.21 -10.22 -4.05
C SER A 107 13.85 -11.43 -4.88
N GLN A 108 13.58 -11.19 -6.16
CA GLN A 108 13.38 -12.26 -7.13
C GLN A 108 14.70 -12.82 -7.66
N ASN A 109 15.77 -12.01 -7.63
CA ASN A 109 17.09 -12.40 -8.10
C ASN A 109 17.87 -13.05 -6.96
N ARG A 110 18.45 -14.22 -7.21
CA ARG A 110 19.16 -14.99 -6.17
C ARG A 110 20.41 -14.26 -5.66
N GLN A 111 21.23 -13.69 -6.53
CA GLN A 111 22.44 -12.97 -6.11
C GLN A 111 22.08 -11.72 -5.30
N ASP A 112 21.08 -10.97 -5.78
CA ASP A 112 20.54 -9.81 -5.08
C ASP A 112 20.02 -10.17 -3.69
N PHE A 113 19.23 -11.24 -3.59
CA PHE A 113 18.69 -11.73 -2.34
C PHE A 113 19.80 -11.97 -1.31
N TYR A 114 20.85 -12.71 -1.69
CA TYR A 114 21.97 -12.99 -0.77
C TYR A 114 22.84 -11.76 -0.48
N ASN A 115 22.96 -10.81 -1.41
CA ASN A 115 23.58 -9.51 -1.14
C ASN A 115 22.83 -8.76 -0.03
N LEU A 116 21.49 -8.69 -0.13
CA LEU A 116 20.63 -8.05 0.87
C LEU A 116 20.70 -8.75 2.23
N VAL A 117 20.60 -10.09 2.25
CA VAL A 117 20.69 -10.91 3.46
C VAL A 117 22.02 -10.70 4.17
N HIS A 118 23.12 -10.68 3.40
CA HIS A 118 24.47 -10.49 3.95
C HIS A 118 24.61 -9.12 4.63
N VAL A 119 24.17 -8.05 3.99
CA VAL A 119 24.22 -6.69 4.56
C VAL A 119 23.34 -6.59 5.80
N TYR A 120 22.16 -7.19 5.79
CA TYR A 120 21.26 -7.18 6.94
C TYR A 120 21.78 -8.01 8.13
N LEU A 121 22.40 -9.17 7.88
CA LEU A 121 23.04 -9.97 8.94
C LEU A 121 24.19 -9.21 9.60
N ASP A 122 25.04 -8.54 8.80
CA ASP A 122 26.13 -7.72 9.33
C ASP A 122 25.63 -6.51 10.10
N ALA A 123 24.59 -5.83 9.59
CA ALA A 123 23.94 -4.71 10.25
C ALA A 123 23.43 -5.08 11.64
N VAL A 124 22.68 -6.18 11.78
CA VAL A 124 22.08 -6.52 13.08
C VAL A 124 23.09 -7.08 14.08
N PHE A 125 24.11 -7.82 13.63
CA PHE A 125 25.07 -8.47 14.53
C PHE A 125 26.35 -7.66 14.79
N LYS A 126 26.82 -6.88 13.81
CA LYS A 126 28.09 -6.12 13.87
C LYS A 126 27.93 -4.62 13.53
N PRO A 127 26.93 -3.91 14.10
CA PRO A 127 26.68 -2.50 13.79
C PRO A 127 27.71 -1.54 14.39
N PHE A 128 27.86 -0.38 13.75
CA PHE A 128 28.58 0.77 14.33
C PHE A 128 27.68 1.59 15.27
N LEU A 129 27.63 1.16 16.53
CA LEU A 129 26.89 1.84 17.59
C LEU A 129 27.77 2.86 18.33
N THR A 130 28.21 3.92 17.63
CA THR A 130 29.01 5.02 18.22
C THR A 130 28.11 6.03 18.95
N ARG A 131 28.72 6.96 19.70
CA ARG A 131 27.97 8.06 20.35
C ARG A 131 27.29 8.92 19.29
N GLU A 132 27.98 9.17 18.19
CA GLU A 132 27.51 9.94 17.06
C GLU A 132 26.31 9.26 16.36
N THR A 133 26.29 7.92 16.27
CA THR A 133 25.13 7.16 15.79
C THR A 133 23.90 7.40 16.66
N LEU A 134 24.02 7.26 17.98
CA LEU A 134 22.92 7.55 18.91
C LEU A 134 22.48 9.01 18.83
N GLN A 135 23.42 9.95 18.76
CA GLN A 135 23.08 11.37 18.69
C GLN A 135 22.30 11.71 17.42
N THR A 136 22.68 11.11 16.28
CA THR A 136 22.03 11.32 15.00
C THR A 136 20.65 10.67 14.96
N GLN A 137 20.57 9.36 15.26
CA GLN A 137 19.34 8.59 15.09
C GLN A 137 18.37 8.76 16.27
N GLY A 138 18.89 8.89 17.50
CA GLY A 138 18.09 9.05 18.71
C GLY A 138 17.84 10.52 19.05
N TRP A 139 18.75 11.12 19.81
CA TRP A 139 18.65 12.51 20.25
C TRP A 139 19.99 13.13 20.68
N HIS A 140 20.09 14.46 20.57
CA HIS A 140 21.17 15.29 21.10
C HIS A 140 20.70 16.74 21.36
N TYR A 141 21.53 17.52 22.04
CA TYR A 141 21.36 18.97 22.19
C TYR A 141 21.94 19.73 21.01
N GLU A 142 21.25 20.76 20.53
CA GLU A 142 21.79 21.81 19.66
C GLU A 142 21.68 23.20 20.31
N THR A 143 22.46 24.17 19.83
CA THR A 143 22.36 25.59 20.23
C THR A 143 22.98 26.51 19.17
N ASP A 144 22.41 27.71 18.98
CA ASP A 144 22.91 28.70 18.02
C ASP A 144 24.15 29.46 18.51
N GLY A 145 24.60 29.21 19.74
CA GLY A 145 25.82 29.78 20.29
C GLY A 145 25.95 29.66 21.82
N PRO A 146 27.07 30.12 22.38
CA PRO A 146 27.39 29.98 23.81
C PRO A 146 26.43 30.66 24.79
N ASP A 147 25.53 31.52 24.30
CA ASP A 147 24.50 32.23 25.09
C ASP A 147 23.07 31.94 24.60
N ALA A 148 22.91 31.14 23.55
CA ALA A 148 21.61 30.80 23.00
C ALA A 148 20.95 29.65 23.79
N PRO A 149 19.61 29.53 23.77
CA PRO A 149 18.90 28.38 24.33
C PRO A 149 19.35 27.05 23.69
N LEU A 150 19.18 25.96 24.43
CA LEU A 150 19.33 24.61 23.88
C LEU A 150 18.05 24.19 23.15
N THR A 151 18.18 23.28 22.18
CA THR A 151 17.07 22.55 21.55
C THR A 151 17.39 21.06 21.51
N PHE A 152 16.36 20.21 21.42
CA PHE A 152 16.52 18.77 21.16
C PHE A 152 16.46 18.49 19.65
N LYS A 153 17.24 17.52 19.19
CA LYS A 153 17.21 17.05 17.80
C LYS A 153 17.62 15.59 17.69
N GLY A 154 17.09 14.89 16.70
CA GLY A 154 17.43 13.52 16.33
C GLY A 154 16.39 12.95 15.40
N VAL A 155 16.70 11.90 14.64
CA VAL A 155 15.78 11.32 13.64
C VAL A 155 14.51 10.81 14.33
N VAL A 156 14.64 9.85 15.26
CA VAL A 156 13.50 9.25 15.98
C VAL A 156 12.82 10.27 16.89
N PHE A 157 13.57 11.16 17.56
CA PHE A 157 12.96 12.24 18.35
C PHE A 157 11.99 13.09 17.51
N ASN A 158 12.42 13.52 16.32
CA ASN A 158 11.58 14.33 15.43
C ASN A 158 10.43 13.53 14.80
N GLU A 159 10.69 12.28 14.43
CA GLU A 159 9.68 11.36 13.93
C GLU A 159 8.55 11.17 14.93
N MET A 160 8.87 10.86 16.19
CA MET A 160 7.86 10.61 17.23
C MET A 160 7.11 11.88 17.64
N LYS A 161 7.73 13.07 17.55
CA LYS A 161 6.99 14.35 17.65
C LYS A 161 5.98 14.50 16.51
N GLY A 162 6.33 14.04 15.31
CA GLY A 162 5.42 13.98 14.17
C GLY A 162 4.27 12.98 14.39
N VAL A 163 4.58 11.75 14.80
CA VAL A 163 3.58 10.69 15.08
C VAL A 163 2.57 11.16 16.11
N TYR A 164 3.02 11.70 17.26
CA TYR A 164 2.13 12.15 18.33
C TYR A 164 1.51 13.54 18.13
N SER A 165 1.70 14.15 16.95
CA SER A 165 0.86 15.26 16.49
C SER A 165 -0.48 14.80 15.91
N SER A 166 -0.63 13.51 15.60
CA SER A 166 -1.86 12.92 15.08
C SER A 166 -2.77 12.42 16.20
N PRO A 167 -4.04 12.85 16.25
CA PRO A 167 -5.02 12.32 17.20
C PRO A 167 -5.24 10.81 17.06
N ASP A 168 -5.17 10.26 15.83
CA ASP A 168 -5.33 8.82 15.59
C ASP A 168 -4.19 8.01 16.21
N SER A 169 -2.95 8.50 16.11
CA SER A 169 -1.79 7.86 16.74
C SER A 169 -1.87 7.95 18.27
N LEU A 170 -2.30 9.09 18.81
CA LEU A 170 -2.51 9.28 20.24
C LEU A 170 -3.57 8.33 20.79
N ILE A 171 -4.74 8.22 20.16
CA ILE A 171 -5.80 7.33 20.65
C ILE A 171 -5.40 5.85 20.57
N GLY A 172 -4.64 5.46 19.53
CA GLY A 172 -4.05 4.12 19.44
C GLY A 172 -3.11 3.81 20.61
N ARG A 173 -2.17 4.72 20.89
CA ARG A 173 -1.26 4.62 22.05
C ARG A 173 -2.01 4.54 23.37
N TYR A 174 -2.96 5.44 23.61
CA TYR A 174 -3.71 5.45 24.87
C TYR A 174 -4.62 4.23 25.02
N THR A 175 -5.16 3.70 23.91
CA THR A 175 -5.89 2.44 23.90
C THR A 175 -4.99 1.29 24.37
N GLN A 176 -3.80 1.14 23.79
CA GLN A 176 -2.80 0.15 24.21
C GLN A 176 -2.47 0.28 25.70
N GLN A 177 -2.06 1.48 26.13
CA GLN A 177 -1.63 1.72 27.52
C GLN A 177 -2.75 1.52 28.53
N SER A 178 -4.00 1.81 28.15
CA SER A 178 -5.16 1.61 29.03
C SER A 178 -5.45 0.13 29.31
N LEU A 179 -5.24 -0.74 28.31
CA LEU A 179 -5.49 -2.18 28.40
C LEU A 179 -4.33 -2.95 29.03
N PHE A 180 -3.10 -2.44 28.94
CA PHE A 180 -1.93 -3.19 29.38
C PHE A 180 -1.07 -2.43 30.42
N PRO A 181 -1.65 -1.98 31.55
CA PRO A 181 -0.94 -1.14 32.52
C PRO A 181 0.17 -1.86 33.28
N ASP A 182 0.18 -3.20 33.35
CA ASP A 182 1.09 -3.99 34.18
C ASP A 182 2.14 -4.75 33.37
N THR A 183 2.21 -4.51 32.04
CA THR A 183 3.20 -5.12 31.14
C THR A 183 3.97 -4.04 30.37
N ILE A 184 4.94 -4.46 29.56
CA ILE A 184 5.72 -3.56 28.70
C ILE A 184 4.87 -2.76 27.71
N TYR A 185 3.64 -3.20 27.42
CA TYR A 185 2.75 -2.47 26.52
C TYR A 185 2.16 -1.21 27.16
N SER A 186 2.38 -0.97 28.45
CA SER A 186 2.18 0.36 29.08
C SER A 186 3.22 1.39 28.63
N LEU A 187 4.34 0.93 28.07
CA LEU A 187 5.43 1.75 27.56
C LEU A 187 5.27 2.02 26.07
N ASP A 188 6.12 2.91 25.56
CA ASP A 188 6.17 3.30 24.16
C ASP A 188 7.50 2.86 23.55
N SER A 189 7.48 1.76 22.77
CA SER A 189 8.68 1.24 22.11
C SER A 189 9.16 2.11 20.95
N GLY A 190 8.26 2.92 20.37
CA GLY A 190 8.59 3.93 19.36
C GLY A 190 9.29 5.15 19.98
N GLY A 191 8.88 5.51 21.19
CA GLY A 191 9.50 6.52 22.04
C GLY A 191 8.59 7.71 22.30
N ASP A 192 8.45 8.07 23.56
CA ASP A 192 7.79 9.30 23.96
C ASP A 192 8.79 10.46 23.83
N PRO A 193 8.54 11.51 23.03
CA PRO A 193 9.42 12.68 22.95
C PRO A 193 9.78 13.30 24.30
N ALA A 194 8.91 13.19 25.30
CA ALA A 194 9.19 13.66 26.65
C ALA A 194 10.14 12.74 27.44
N VAL A 195 10.46 11.54 26.95
CA VAL A 195 11.30 10.53 27.64
C VAL A 195 12.52 10.15 26.79
N ILE A 196 12.46 10.23 25.46
CA ILE A 196 13.60 9.99 24.56
C ILE A 196 14.89 10.67 25.07
N PRO A 197 14.88 11.94 25.54
CA PRO A 197 16.08 12.60 26.04
C PRO A 197 16.67 12.06 27.35
N ASP A 198 16.07 11.04 27.97
CA ASP A 198 16.66 10.32 29.11
C ASP A 198 17.58 9.18 28.67
N LEU A 199 17.55 8.82 27.37
CA LEU A 199 18.36 7.72 26.87
C LEU A 199 19.86 8.03 26.91
N THR A 200 20.61 7.18 27.59
CA THR A 200 22.09 7.23 27.62
C THR A 200 22.73 6.31 26.58
N TYR A 201 23.96 6.63 26.21
CA TYR A 201 24.76 5.81 25.28
C TYR A 201 25.07 4.41 25.84
N GLU A 202 25.25 4.33 27.15
CA GLU A 202 25.54 3.08 27.85
C GLU A 202 24.32 2.15 27.82
N GLN A 203 23.11 2.67 28.03
CA GLN A 203 21.85 1.91 27.84
C GLN A 203 21.69 1.44 26.39
N PHE A 204 21.92 2.33 25.42
CA PHE A 204 21.83 2.02 23.99
C PHE A 204 22.72 0.84 23.58
N ARG A 205 24.00 0.84 24.00
CA ARG A 205 24.92 -0.26 23.71
C ARG A 205 24.57 -1.55 24.44
N GLU A 206 24.21 -1.44 25.72
CA GLU A 206 23.91 -2.61 26.53
C GLU A 206 22.65 -3.33 26.05
N PHE A 207 21.63 -2.58 25.61
CA PHE A 207 20.43 -3.18 25.07
C PHE A 207 20.69 -3.95 23.78
N HIS A 208 21.49 -3.42 22.84
CA HIS A 208 21.90 -4.16 21.65
C HIS A 208 22.60 -5.46 22.03
N ARG A 209 23.63 -5.37 22.89
CA ARG A 209 24.39 -6.53 23.39
C ARG A 209 23.49 -7.62 23.99
N ARG A 210 22.43 -7.21 24.69
CA ARG A 210 21.46 -8.10 25.35
C ARG A 210 20.43 -8.69 24.38
N THR A 211 19.88 -7.90 23.46
CA THR A 211 18.68 -8.26 22.68
C THR A 211 18.99 -8.71 21.25
N TYR A 212 20.10 -8.27 20.64
CA TYR A 212 20.51 -8.66 19.28
C TYR A 212 21.43 -9.89 19.27
N HIS A 213 21.52 -10.60 20.40
CA HIS A 213 22.29 -11.84 20.50
C HIS A 213 21.61 -12.98 19.73
N PRO A 214 22.35 -13.85 19.00
CA PRO A 214 21.80 -15.00 18.26
C PRO A 214 20.82 -15.90 19.02
N SER A 215 21.04 -16.12 20.32
CA SER A 215 20.13 -16.91 21.17
C SER A 215 18.72 -16.31 21.29
N ASN A 216 18.55 -15.01 20.98
CA ASN A 216 17.28 -14.32 20.94
C ASN A 216 16.67 -14.22 19.52
N ALA A 217 17.44 -14.58 18.49
CA ALA A 217 17.05 -14.42 17.09
C ALA A 217 16.00 -15.45 16.66
N MET A 218 15.04 -14.98 15.86
CA MET A 218 14.04 -15.74 15.13
C MET A 218 14.25 -15.46 13.65
N ILE A 219 14.80 -16.44 12.93
CA ILE A 219 15.17 -16.30 11.53
C ILE A 219 14.11 -16.99 10.66
N PHE A 220 13.67 -16.33 9.59
CA PHE A 220 12.66 -16.83 8.68
C PHE A 220 13.15 -16.72 7.25
N PHE A 221 13.01 -17.80 6.48
CA PHE A 221 13.26 -17.83 5.04
C PHE A 221 12.03 -18.33 4.30
N TYR A 222 11.80 -17.81 3.10
CA TYR A 222 10.71 -18.18 2.21
C TYR A 222 11.15 -18.09 0.74
N GLY A 223 10.75 -19.06 -0.08
CA GLY A 223 10.92 -19.01 -1.53
C GLY A 223 11.61 -20.25 -2.11
N ASP A 224 12.02 -20.11 -3.37
CA ASP A 224 12.56 -21.15 -4.26
C ASP A 224 14.06 -21.43 -4.16
N ASP A 225 14.80 -20.72 -3.31
CA ASP A 225 16.23 -20.95 -3.12
C ASP A 225 16.55 -22.20 -2.29
N HIS A 226 17.72 -22.80 -2.57
CA HIS A 226 18.20 -23.98 -1.86
C HIS A 226 18.56 -23.66 -0.41
N SER A 227 18.11 -24.52 0.52
CA SER A 227 18.32 -24.33 1.95
C SER A 227 19.77 -24.39 2.41
N ASP A 228 20.67 -25.05 1.66
CA ASP A 228 22.10 -25.12 1.99
C ASP A 228 22.76 -23.73 2.04
N GLU A 229 22.43 -22.85 1.08
CA GLU A 229 22.98 -21.49 1.01
C GLU A 229 22.44 -20.60 2.13
N ARG A 230 21.15 -20.74 2.46
CA ARG A 230 20.51 -20.07 3.61
C ARG A 230 21.32 -20.31 4.88
N PHE A 231 21.61 -21.59 5.15
CA PHE A 231 22.27 -21.99 6.39
C PHE A 231 23.75 -21.66 6.38
N GLY A 232 24.43 -21.85 5.25
CA GLY A 232 25.86 -21.52 5.12
C GLY A 232 26.16 -20.05 5.37
N LEU A 233 25.34 -19.11 4.86
CA LEU A 233 25.53 -17.68 5.11
C LEU A 233 25.20 -17.32 6.57
N VAL A 234 24.09 -17.83 7.11
CA VAL A 234 23.70 -17.50 8.49
C VAL A 234 24.71 -18.05 9.50
N ASP A 235 25.21 -19.28 9.32
CA ASP A 235 26.18 -19.91 10.23
C ASP A 235 27.50 -19.12 10.32
N GLN A 236 27.93 -18.46 9.24
CA GLN A 236 29.12 -17.59 9.27
C GLN A 236 29.02 -16.50 10.36
N TYR A 237 27.81 -16.00 10.63
CA TYR A 237 27.57 -15.04 11.71
C TYR A 237 27.33 -15.72 13.04
N LEU A 238 26.45 -16.74 13.08
CA LEU A 238 26.04 -17.33 14.37
C LEU A 238 27.17 -18.12 15.03
N SER A 239 28.09 -18.71 14.26
CA SER A 239 29.20 -19.52 14.79
C SER A 239 30.22 -18.71 15.59
N GLU A 240 30.25 -17.38 15.45
CA GLU A 240 31.11 -16.48 16.23
C GLU A 240 30.64 -16.30 17.68
N PHE A 241 29.38 -16.64 17.97
CA PHE A 241 28.78 -16.45 19.29
C PHE A 241 28.74 -17.75 20.10
N GLU A 242 28.70 -17.60 21.42
CA GLU A 242 28.36 -18.69 22.35
C GLU A 242 26.89 -18.59 22.75
N ARG A 243 26.32 -19.65 23.33
CA ARG A 243 24.95 -19.59 23.83
C ARG A 243 24.81 -18.60 24.99
N ALA A 244 23.79 -17.76 24.94
CA ALA A 244 23.40 -16.85 26.02
C ALA A 244 21.92 -17.03 26.42
N ALA A 245 21.50 -16.31 27.45
CA ALA A 245 20.08 -16.19 27.78
C ALA A 245 19.37 -15.36 26.70
N ALA A 246 18.20 -15.81 26.25
CA ALA A 246 17.33 -15.02 25.39
C ALA A 246 16.66 -13.88 26.18
N ALA A 247 16.01 -12.95 25.49
CA ALA A 247 15.18 -11.94 26.14
C ALA A 247 14.06 -12.62 26.96
N PRO A 248 13.64 -12.01 28.08
CA PRO A 248 12.52 -12.54 28.86
C PRO A 248 11.24 -12.53 28.02
N GLU A 249 10.40 -13.53 28.25
CA GLU A 249 9.07 -13.59 27.65
C GLU A 249 8.21 -12.44 28.19
N VAL A 250 7.40 -11.83 27.30
CA VAL A 250 6.50 -10.73 27.69
C VAL A 250 5.44 -11.25 28.66
N ALA A 251 5.31 -10.66 29.85
CA ALA A 251 4.34 -11.10 30.83
C ALA A 251 2.88 -11.00 30.33
N ILE A 252 2.02 -11.88 30.83
CA ILE A 252 0.57 -11.78 30.64
C ILE A 252 0.00 -10.68 31.51
N GLN A 253 -0.84 -9.84 30.91
CA GLN A 253 -1.58 -8.80 31.60
C GLN A 253 -2.70 -9.43 32.45
N PRO A 254 -2.70 -9.20 33.77
CA PRO A 254 -3.81 -9.60 34.63
C PRO A 254 -5.13 -8.93 34.21
N ARG A 255 -6.26 -9.66 34.33
CA ARG A 255 -7.58 -9.08 34.06
C ARG A 255 -7.91 -7.97 35.06
N LEU A 256 -8.47 -6.86 34.56
CA LEU A 256 -9.04 -5.82 35.42
C LEU A 256 -10.27 -6.37 36.17
N ALA A 257 -10.44 -5.92 37.42
CA ALA A 257 -11.60 -6.28 38.22
C ALA A 257 -12.88 -5.51 37.82
N GLU A 258 -12.72 -4.35 37.19
CA GLU A 258 -13.77 -3.42 36.77
C GLU A 258 -13.34 -2.61 35.56
N THR A 259 -14.32 -2.11 34.80
CA THR A 259 -14.11 -1.22 33.66
C THR A 259 -13.46 0.09 34.12
N ARG A 260 -12.51 0.60 33.35
CA ARG A 260 -11.83 1.88 33.63
C ARG A 260 -12.09 2.91 32.55
N ARG A 261 -12.08 4.20 32.92
CA ARG A 261 -12.25 5.32 32.00
C ARG A 261 -11.07 6.27 32.08
N PHE A 262 -10.61 6.72 30.92
CA PHE A 262 -9.50 7.66 30.77
C PHE A 262 -9.91 8.81 29.85
N VAL A 263 -9.46 10.01 30.19
CA VAL A 263 -9.68 11.22 29.39
C VAL A 263 -8.34 11.88 29.14
N TYR A 264 -8.00 12.08 27.87
CA TYR A 264 -6.76 12.69 27.43
C TYR A 264 -7.03 13.90 26.54
N GLY A 265 -6.13 14.87 26.57
CA GLY A 265 -6.17 16.05 25.71
C GLY A 265 -5.21 15.90 24.53
N PHE A 266 -5.57 16.44 23.36
CA PHE A 266 -4.65 16.57 22.22
C PHE A 266 -4.60 18.01 21.69
N ASP A 267 -3.51 18.36 21.02
CA ASP A 267 -3.38 19.66 20.36
C ASP A 267 -4.27 19.72 19.11
N ALA A 268 -5.27 20.58 19.16
CA ALA A 268 -6.23 20.77 18.08
C ALA A 268 -5.81 21.88 17.08
N GLY A 269 -4.65 22.51 17.28
CA GLY A 269 -4.19 23.66 16.52
C GLY A 269 -5.01 24.94 16.78
N PRO A 270 -4.57 26.10 16.26
CA PRO A 270 -5.34 27.33 16.36
C PRO A 270 -6.66 27.21 15.59
N ALA A 271 -7.70 27.87 16.10
CA ALA A 271 -8.93 28.09 15.34
C ALA A 271 -8.58 28.82 14.04
N ASP A 272 -8.81 28.17 12.89
CA ASP A 272 -8.59 28.81 11.60
C ASP A 272 -9.61 29.93 11.35
N GLU A 273 -9.28 30.87 10.45
CA GLU A 273 -10.18 31.98 10.04
C GLU A 273 -11.48 31.49 9.38
N SER A 274 -11.58 30.19 9.05
CA SER A 274 -12.78 29.50 8.56
C SER A 274 -13.75 29.04 9.65
N GLY A 275 -13.38 29.16 10.94
CA GLY A 275 -14.30 28.89 12.05
C GLY A 275 -14.33 27.43 12.54
N ASN A 276 -13.43 26.55 12.10
CA ASN A 276 -13.37 25.15 12.56
C ASN A 276 -12.98 25.03 14.05
N GLY A 277 -12.42 26.08 14.65
CA GLY A 277 -12.16 26.11 16.09
C GLY A 277 -13.40 26.16 16.98
N ALA A 278 -14.59 26.38 16.41
CA ALA A 278 -15.87 26.41 17.13
C ALA A 278 -16.69 25.11 16.97
N ASP A 279 -16.21 24.14 16.20
CA ASP A 279 -16.91 22.86 16.04
C ASP A 279 -16.75 22.01 17.31
N PRO A 280 -17.85 21.66 18.02
CA PRO A 280 -17.77 20.76 19.16
C PRO A 280 -17.37 19.33 18.76
N LYS A 281 -17.53 18.94 17.48
CA LYS A 281 -17.28 17.58 16.96
C LYS A 281 -15.83 17.32 16.60
N ARG A 282 -14.96 17.32 17.60
CA ARG A 282 -13.51 17.16 17.39
C ARG A 282 -12.88 16.09 18.28
N SER A 283 -13.67 15.48 19.14
CA SER A 283 -13.21 14.44 20.05
C SER A 283 -13.32 13.05 19.43
N TYR A 284 -12.63 12.11 20.06
CA TYR A 284 -12.63 10.70 19.72
C TYR A 284 -12.98 9.91 20.97
N VAL A 285 -13.76 8.86 20.83
CA VAL A 285 -13.98 7.90 21.92
C VAL A 285 -13.78 6.49 21.41
N THR A 286 -13.03 5.68 22.15
CA THR A 286 -12.92 4.23 21.92
C THR A 286 -13.33 3.46 23.16
N ILE A 287 -14.06 2.37 22.93
CA ILE A 287 -14.37 1.35 23.93
C ILE A 287 -13.54 0.13 23.54
N ASN A 288 -12.72 -0.35 24.48
CA ASN A 288 -11.63 -1.26 24.21
C ASN A 288 -11.67 -2.46 25.14
N TRP A 289 -11.35 -3.65 24.64
CA TRP A 289 -11.32 -4.89 25.40
C TRP A 289 -10.01 -5.63 25.17
N MET A 290 -9.47 -6.22 26.24
CA MET A 290 -8.40 -7.22 26.16
C MET A 290 -9.03 -8.62 26.06
N LEU A 291 -8.63 -9.40 25.07
CA LEU A 291 -9.27 -10.64 24.65
C LEU A 291 -8.44 -11.89 25.02
N ASN A 292 -8.19 -12.77 24.05
CA ASN A 292 -7.47 -14.03 24.17
C ASN A 292 -5.95 -13.84 24.00
N GLU A 293 -5.15 -14.82 24.44
CA GLU A 293 -3.76 -14.92 23.98
C GLU A 293 -3.74 -15.34 22.50
N ILE A 294 -2.88 -14.70 21.71
CA ILE A 294 -2.84 -14.89 20.24
C ILE A 294 -2.32 -16.27 19.82
N VAL A 295 -1.75 -17.03 20.74
CA VAL A 295 -1.33 -18.43 20.50
C VAL A 295 -2.53 -19.38 20.45
N ASP A 296 -3.71 -18.96 20.89
CA ASP A 296 -4.98 -19.67 20.63
C ASP A 296 -5.52 -19.28 19.25
N ILE A 297 -5.11 -20.04 18.24
CA ILE A 297 -5.39 -19.76 16.82
C ILE A 297 -6.89 -19.88 16.49
N GLU A 298 -7.59 -20.86 17.06
CA GLU A 298 -9.02 -21.06 16.79
C GLU A 298 -9.85 -19.90 17.36
N THR A 299 -9.61 -19.52 18.62
CA THR A 299 -10.30 -18.37 19.23
C THR A 299 -9.96 -17.07 18.51
N THR A 300 -8.69 -16.87 18.15
CA THR A 300 -8.23 -15.71 17.36
C THR A 300 -9.01 -15.58 16.05
N LEU A 301 -9.11 -16.68 15.29
CA LEU A 301 -9.82 -16.69 14.02
C LEU A 301 -11.33 -16.49 14.19
N ALA A 302 -11.94 -17.10 15.21
CA ALA A 302 -13.37 -16.90 15.51
C ALA A 302 -13.69 -15.44 15.87
N LEU A 303 -12.81 -14.78 16.63
CA LEU A 303 -12.97 -13.36 17.00
C LEU A 303 -12.69 -12.42 15.84
N GLN A 304 -11.81 -12.77 14.89
CA GLN A 304 -11.66 -12.04 13.64
C GLN A 304 -12.94 -12.08 12.79
N VAL A 305 -13.57 -13.25 12.68
CA VAL A 305 -14.87 -13.41 12.01
C VAL A 305 -15.94 -12.57 12.70
N LEU A 306 -16.03 -12.65 14.03
CA LEU A 306 -16.96 -11.84 14.82
C LEU A 306 -16.72 -10.34 14.62
N SER A 307 -15.47 -9.89 14.69
CA SER A 307 -15.12 -8.48 14.47
C SER A 307 -15.53 -8.00 13.08
N HIS A 308 -15.33 -8.83 12.05
CA HIS A 308 -15.79 -8.49 10.71
C HIS A 308 -17.33 -8.40 10.64
N ALA A 309 -18.03 -9.33 11.29
CA ALA A 309 -19.48 -9.29 11.36
C ALA A 309 -19.99 -8.03 12.06
N LEU A 310 -19.35 -7.59 13.16
CA LEU A 310 -19.76 -6.43 13.95
C LEU A 310 -19.44 -5.08 13.29
N VAL A 311 -18.24 -4.91 12.73
CA VAL A 311 -17.76 -3.60 12.24
C VAL A 311 -17.09 -3.60 10.86
N GLY A 312 -16.92 -4.76 10.22
CA GLY A 312 -16.12 -4.94 9.01
C GLY A 312 -16.67 -4.28 7.75
N THR A 313 -17.99 -4.09 7.65
CA THR A 313 -18.67 -3.54 6.47
C THR A 313 -19.67 -2.45 6.86
N GLN A 314 -20.12 -1.64 5.90
CA GLN A 314 -21.18 -0.65 6.13
C GLN A 314 -22.53 -1.28 6.56
N ALA A 315 -22.76 -2.55 6.22
CA ALA A 315 -23.94 -3.29 6.64
C ALA A 315 -23.78 -3.96 8.01
N SER A 316 -22.56 -4.02 8.56
CA SER A 316 -22.29 -4.63 9.84
C SER A 316 -23.04 -3.88 10.97
N PRO A 317 -23.80 -4.56 11.83
CA PRO A 317 -24.82 -3.93 12.68
C PRO A 317 -24.26 -2.91 13.67
N LEU A 318 -23.09 -3.17 14.29
CA LEU A 318 -22.49 -2.23 15.24
C LEU A 318 -21.94 -0.99 14.52
N ARG A 319 -21.26 -1.17 13.39
CA ARG A 319 -20.82 -0.04 12.55
C ARG A 319 -22.01 0.79 12.07
N LYS A 320 -23.07 0.13 11.58
CA LYS A 320 -24.29 0.80 11.11
C LYS A 320 -24.95 1.59 12.23
N ALA A 321 -25.11 1.02 13.43
CA ALA A 321 -25.67 1.71 14.58
C ALA A 321 -24.88 2.96 14.94
N LEU A 322 -23.54 2.86 14.96
CA LEU A 322 -22.65 3.99 15.26
C LEU A 322 -22.78 5.12 14.23
N ILE A 323 -22.72 4.81 12.93
CA ILE A 323 -22.82 5.83 11.88
C ILE A 323 -24.23 6.44 11.81
N ASP A 324 -25.28 5.61 11.84
CA ASP A 324 -26.67 6.08 11.73
C ASP A 324 -27.11 6.93 12.94
N SER A 325 -26.41 6.83 14.08
CA SER A 325 -26.67 7.65 15.26
C SER A 325 -26.43 9.15 15.01
N GLY A 326 -25.55 9.50 14.08
CA GLY A 326 -25.11 10.88 13.83
C GLY A 326 -24.26 11.50 14.96
N LEU A 327 -23.87 10.71 15.96
CA LEU A 327 -23.06 11.17 17.11
C LEU A 327 -21.63 11.53 16.72
N GLY A 328 -21.11 10.91 15.66
CA GLY A 328 -19.76 11.14 15.13
C GLY A 328 -19.71 11.09 13.61
N ASP A 329 -18.54 11.36 13.06
CA ASP A 329 -18.33 11.49 11.61
C ASP A 329 -17.84 10.17 10.98
N ASP A 330 -17.01 9.40 11.70
CA ASP A 330 -16.55 8.07 11.27
C ASP A 330 -16.15 7.19 12.47
N LEU A 331 -15.85 5.91 12.20
CA LEU A 331 -15.39 4.96 13.21
C LEU A 331 -13.92 5.18 13.60
N THR A 332 -13.60 4.83 14.85
CA THR A 332 -12.22 4.65 15.34
C THR A 332 -12.09 3.30 16.08
N GLY A 333 -10.87 2.87 16.42
CA GLY A 333 -10.58 1.64 17.20
C GLY A 333 -10.24 0.38 16.39
N GLY A 334 -10.50 0.33 15.09
CA GLY A 334 -9.96 -0.70 14.19
C GLY A 334 -10.49 -2.15 14.34
N GLY A 335 -11.30 -2.46 15.35
CA GLY A 335 -11.85 -3.80 15.58
C GLY A 335 -10.85 -4.73 16.28
N TYR A 336 -10.82 -6.00 15.88
CA TYR A 336 -9.90 -7.01 16.43
C TYR A 336 -8.45 -6.78 15.98
N GLY A 337 -7.55 -6.63 16.93
CA GLY A 337 -6.11 -6.41 16.71
C GLY A 337 -5.25 -7.44 17.45
N PRO A 338 -4.52 -8.32 16.74
CA PRO A 338 -3.72 -9.37 17.37
C PRO A 338 -2.25 -8.95 17.61
N HIS A 339 -1.93 -7.65 17.58
CA HIS A 339 -0.55 -7.16 17.51
C HIS A 339 0.28 -7.34 18.80
N TYR A 340 -0.37 -7.68 19.92
CA TYR A 340 0.24 -7.92 21.24
C TYR A 340 0.09 -9.39 21.64
N ARG A 341 0.75 -9.80 22.73
CA ARG A 341 0.60 -11.16 23.30
C ARG A 341 -0.86 -11.55 23.54
N GLN A 342 -1.67 -10.63 24.05
CA GLN A 342 -3.11 -10.78 24.19
C GLN A 342 -3.80 -9.83 23.22
N ALA A 343 -4.69 -10.35 22.39
CA ALA A 343 -5.39 -9.56 21.38
C ALA A 343 -6.30 -8.51 22.02
N ILE A 344 -6.66 -7.50 21.24
CA ILE A 344 -7.64 -6.48 21.63
C ILE A 344 -8.81 -6.46 20.67
N PHE A 345 -9.95 -5.95 21.12
CA PHE A 345 -10.99 -5.41 20.25
C PHE A 345 -11.28 -3.97 20.67
N SER A 346 -11.27 -3.05 19.71
CA SER A 346 -11.55 -1.64 19.96
C SER A 346 -12.50 -1.07 18.91
N THR A 347 -13.46 -0.26 19.35
CA THR A 347 -14.39 0.44 18.45
C THR A 347 -14.93 1.70 19.10
N GLY A 348 -15.40 2.65 18.29
CA GLY A 348 -16.03 3.88 18.74
C GLY A 348 -16.14 4.87 17.59
N LEU A 349 -16.19 6.17 17.91
CA LEU A 349 -16.41 7.23 16.94
C LEU A 349 -15.37 8.35 17.06
N MET A 350 -14.98 8.91 15.90
CA MET A 350 -14.25 10.17 15.78
C MET A 350 -15.19 11.28 15.30
N GLY A 351 -14.82 12.54 15.54
CA GLY A 351 -15.67 13.68 15.20
C GLY A 351 -16.91 13.76 16.11
N ILE A 352 -16.77 13.46 17.40
CA ILE A 352 -17.86 13.54 18.37
C ILE A 352 -17.77 14.81 19.21
N ALA A 353 -18.90 15.28 19.73
CA ALA A 353 -18.88 16.18 20.88
C ALA A 353 -18.38 15.41 22.12
N ALA A 354 -17.51 16.02 22.93
CA ALA A 354 -16.97 15.36 24.12
C ALA A 354 -18.07 14.88 25.10
N ASP A 355 -19.14 15.66 25.22
CA ASP A 355 -20.31 15.36 26.07
C ASP A 355 -21.14 14.17 25.57
N ASP A 356 -21.00 13.79 24.30
CA ASP A 356 -21.71 12.64 23.70
C ASP A 356 -20.97 11.30 23.93
N ALA A 357 -19.77 11.32 24.53
CA ALA A 357 -18.95 10.11 24.72
C ALA A 357 -19.69 8.99 25.47
N ASP A 358 -20.50 9.33 26.48
CA ASP A 358 -21.27 8.35 27.24
C ASP A 358 -22.45 7.79 26.43
N GLN A 359 -23.01 8.58 25.51
CA GLN A 359 -24.02 8.10 24.57
C GLN A 359 -23.43 7.12 23.56
N VAL A 360 -22.19 7.38 23.09
CA VAL A 360 -21.48 6.45 22.20
C VAL A 360 -21.15 5.14 22.93
N GLU A 361 -20.65 5.20 24.18
CA GLU A 361 -20.42 3.98 24.98
C GLU A 361 -21.71 3.18 25.17
N ALA A 362 -22.80 3.84 25.58
CA ALA A 362 -24.10 3.19 25.76
C ALA A 362 -24.58 2.55 24.46
N LEU A 363 -24.50 3.26 23.34
CA LEU A 363 -24.88 2.74 22.03
C LEU A 363 -24.09 1.48 21.65
N VAL A 364 -22.78 1.45 21.89
CA VAL A 364 -21.96 0.26 21.65
C VAL A 364 -22.43 -0.91 22.49
N LEU A 365 -22.59 -0.72 23.81
CA LEU A 365 -22.97 -1.79 24.73
C LEU A 365 -24.40 -2.28 24.50
N ASP A 366 -25.34 -1.38 24.27
CA ASP A 366 -26.75 -1.72 23.99
C ASP A 366 -26.87 -2.46 22.67
N THR A 367 -26.12 -2.06 21.64
CA THR A 367 -26.10 -2.76 20.36
C THR A 367 -25.50 -4.16 20.51
N LEU A 368 -24.39 -4.31 21.23
CA LEU A 368 -23.80 -5.62 21.51
C LEU A 368 -24.75 -6.51 22.33
N ALA A 369 -25.43 -5.96 23.34
CA ALA A 369 -26.41 -6.69 24.14
C ALA A 369 -27.63 -7.13 23.31
N GLY A 370 -28.13 -6.28 22.41
CA GLY A 370 -29.19 -6.63 21.47
C GLY A 370 -28.75 -7.75 20.53
N LEU A 371 -27.56 -7.66 19.94
CA LEU A 371 -27.01 -8.69 19.06
C LEU A 371 -26.79 -10.02 19.79
N ALA A 372 -26.30 -9.97 21.03
CA ALA A 372 -26.16 -11.18 21.85
C ALA A 372 -27.53 -11.81 22.11
N ALA A 373 -28.52 -11.03 22.55
CA ALA A 373 -29.84 -11.54 22.93
C ALA A 373 -30.70 -12.03 21.75
N ASP A 374 -30.79 -11.22 20.69
CA ASP A 374 -31.69 -11.43 19.55
C ASP A 374 -31.04 -12.19 18.39
N GLY A 375 -29.71 -12.22 18.35
CA GLY A 375 -28.91 -12.88 17.32
C GLY A 375 -28.33 -11.91 16.29
N ILE A 376 -27.23 -12.31 15.68
CA ILE A 376 -26.69 -11.65 14.48
C ILE A 376 -27.42 -12.21 13.27
N ASP A 377 -27.71 -11.34 12.30
CA ASP A 377 -28.25 -11.76 11.01
C ASP A 377 -27.40 -12.91 10.40
N PRO A 378 -27.99 -14.09 10.12
CA PRO A 378 -27.23 -15.26 9.66
C PRO A 378 -26.47 -15.02 8.34
N ASP A 379 -27.00 -14.19 7.45
CA ASP A 379 -26.35 -13.85 6.20
C ASP A 379 -25.11 -12.97 6.43
N THR A 380 -25.15 -12.06 7.40
CA THR A 380 -23.99 -11.27 7.85
C THR A 380 -22.88 -12.17 8.42
N VAL A 381 -23.24 -13.19 9.21
CA VAL A 381 -22.28 -14.18 9.72
C VAL A 381 -21.68 -15.00 8.57
N ALA A 382 -22.51 -15.52 7.67
CA ALA A 382 -22.06 -16.30 6.53
C ALA A 382 -21.14 -15.49 5.60
N ALA A 383 -21.47 -14.22 5.33
CA ALA A 383 -20.64 -13.32 4.53
C ALA A 383 -19.29 -13.02 5.22
N SER A 384 -19.28 -12.88 6.54
CA SER A 384 -18.04 -12.64 7.30
C SER A 384 -17.14 -13.87 7.32
N LEU A 385 -17.71 -15.06 7.53
CA LEU A 385 -16.98 -16.34 7.41
C LEU A 385 -16.36 -16.50 6.03
N ASN A 386 -17.16 -16.30 4.97
CA ASN A 386 -16.69 -16.38 3.59
C ASN A 386 -15.59 -15.35 3.31
N THR A 387 -15.75 -14.11 3.77
CA THR A 387 -14.76 -13.04 3.56
C THR A 387 -13.42 -13.36 4.23
N ILE A 388 -13.44 -13.83 5.48
CA ILE A 388 -12.22 -14.19 6.20
C ILE A 388 -11.55 -15.42 5.57
N GLU A 389 -12.33 -16.47 5.26
CA GLU A 389 -11.81 -17.63 4.51
C GLU A 389 -11.17 -17.21 3.19
N PHE A 390 -11.87 -16.38 2.41
CA PHE A 390 -11.39 -15.94 1.11
C PHE A 390 -10.07 -15.18 1.24
N ARG A 391 -9.95 -14.24 2.20
CA ARG A 391 -8.70 -13.50 2.46
C ARG A 391 -7.54 -14.42 2.84
N LEU A 392 -7.79 -15.41 3.69
CA LEU A 392 -6.78 -16.39 4.12
C LEU A 392 -6.29 -17.25 2.94
N ARG A 393 -7.21 -17.75 2.10
CA ARG A 393 -6.86 -18.55 0.91
C ARG A 393 -6.17 -17.71 -0.17
N GLU A 394 -6.65 -16.50 -0.41
CA GLU A 394 -6.16 -15.63 -1.47
C GLU A 394 -4.74 -15.13 -1.19
N ALA A 395 -4.48 -14.80 0.08
CA ALA A 395 -3.21 -14.22 0.52
C ALA A 395 -2.73 -13.12 -0.47
N ASN A 396 -3.67 -12.28 -0.91
CA ASN A 396 -3.42 -11.27 -1.94
C ASN A 396 -2.88 -9.99 -1.30
N THR A 397 -1.56 -9.92 -1.23
CA THR A 397 -0.80 -8.82 -0.62
C THR A 397 -0.46 -7.70 -1.62
N GLY A 398 -0.96 -7.78 -2.86
CA GLY A 398 -0.59 -6.85 -3.92
C GLY A 398 0.92 -6.83 -4.18
N ALA A 399 1.54 -5.65 -4.05
CA ALA A 399 2.99 -5.48 -4.22
C ALA A 399 3.81 -5.87 -2.97
N PHE A 400 3.15 -6.04 -1.82
CA PHE A 400 3.82 -6.47 -0.60
C PHE A 400 4.17 -7.97 -0.70
N PRO A 401 5.39 -8.43 -0.40
CA PRO A 401 5.75 -9.84 -0.59
C PRO A 401 4.89 -10.78 0.29
N ARG A 402 4.37 -11.86 -0.29
CA ARG A 402 3.64 -12.90 0.46
C ARG A 402 4.47 -13.51 1.57
N GLY A 403 5.75 -13.78 1.30
CA GLY A 403 6.70 -14.26 2.30
C GLY A 403 6.75 -13.38 3.55
N LEU A 404 6.63 -12.05 3.41
CA LEU A 404 6.69 -11.13 4.55
C LEU A 404 5.44 -11.25 5.42
N MET A 405 4.27 -11.35 4.81
CA MET A 405 3.02 -11.59 5.54
C MET A 405 3.12 -12.89 6.35
N TYR A 406 3.64 -13.97 5.75
CA TYR A 406 3.85 -15.24 6.45
C TYR A 406 4.91 -15.13 7.57
N ALA A 407 6.00 -14.40 7.33
CA ALA A 407 7.03 -14.16 8.35
C ALA A 407 6.43 -13.43 9.57
N MET A 408 5.56 -12.43 9.34
CA MET A 408 4.86 -11.71 10.40
C MET A 408 3.90 -12.62 11.16
N SER A 409 3.04 -13.39 10.49
CA SER A 409 2.10 -14.32 11.13
C SER A 409 2.81 -15.40 11.95
N ALA A 410 3.88 -15.99 11.39
CA ALA A 410 4.68 -16.98 12.09
C ALA A 410 5.38 -16.37 13.32
N ASN A 411 6.03 -15.21 13.16
CA ASN A 411 6.78 -14.57 14.24
C ASN A 411 5.89 -14.12 15.40
N GLN A 412 4.68 -13.64 15.09
CA GLN A 412 3.68 -13.25 16.07
C GLN A 412 3.36 -14.38 17.05
N VAL A 413 3.14 -15.60 16.56
CA VAL A 413 2.90 -16.78 17.42
C VAL A 413 4.21 -17.23 18.10
N TRP A 414 5.31 -17.23 17.35
CA TRP A 414 6.60 -17.77 17.78
C TRP A 414 7.24 -17.03 18.95
N GLN A 415 7.08 -15.71 18.98
CA GLN A 415 7.67 -14.86 20.00
C GLN A 415 7.07 -15.14 21.38
N HIS A 416 5.80 -15.51 21.43
CA HIS A 416 5.05 -15.78 22.67
C HIS A 416 4.98 -17.27 23.02
N GLY A 417 5.96 -18.05 22.55
CA GLY A 417 6.11 -19.46 22.91
C GLY A 417 5.24 -20.44 22.12
N GLY A 418 4.41 -19.96 21.19
CA GLY A 418 3.63 -20.81 20.30
C GLY A 418 4.46 -21.43 19.17
N ASP A 419 3.84 -22.34 18.42
CA ASP A 419 4.44 -22.92 17.23
C ASP A 419 4.28 -21.95 16.04
N PRO A 420 5.39 -21.50 15.40
CA PRO A 420 5.30 -20.59 14.26
C PRO A 420 4.53 -21.17 13.06
N MET A 421 4.45 -22.50 12.91
CA MET A 421 3.73 -23.14 11.81
C MET A 421 2.21 -23.05 11.99
N ASP A 422 1.72 -22.93 13.23
CA ASP A 422 0.30 -22.78 13.53
C ASP A 422 -0.21 -21.37 13.14
N GLY A 423 0.68 -20.38 13.07
CA GLY A 423 0.38 -19.06 12.49
C GLY A 423 0.22 -19.07 10.96
N LEU A 424 0.53 -20.20 10.30
CA LEU A 424 0.45 -20.38 8.85
C LEU A 424 -0.67 -21.36 8.44
N ALA A 425 -0.95 -22.34 9.28
CA ALA A 425 -1.99 -23.36 9.05
C ALA A 425 -3.33 -22.93 9.66
N PHE A 426 -4.32 -22.65 8.82
CA PHE A 426 -5.63 -22.14 9.25
C PHE A 426 -6.81 -23.07 8.93
N GLU A 427 -6.63 -24.10 8.10
CA GLU A 427 -7.73 -24.88 7.54
C GLU A 427 -8.50 -25.65 8.62
N ASP A 428 -7.79 -26.26 9.59
CA ASP A 428 -8.39 -27.03 10.67
C ASP A 428 -9.23 -26.15 11.60
N SER A 429 -8.66 -25.02 12.06
CA SER A 429 -9.34 -24.02 12.89
C SER A 429 -10.56 -23.43 12.18
N LEU A 430 -10.42 -23.06 10.90
CA LEU A 430 -11.50 -22.52 10.09
C LEU A 430 -12.65 -23.55 9.93
N ASN A 431 -12.32 -24.81 9.65
CA ASN A 431 -13.32 -25.87 9.51
C ASN A 431 -13.99 -26.22 10.85
N SER A 432 -13.27 -26.12 11.97
CA SER A 432 -13.86 -26.18 13.31
C SER A 432 -14.90 -25.08 13.49
N ILE A 433 -14.52 -23.82 13.28
CA ILE A 433 -15.40 -22.65 13.42
C ILE A 433 -16.65 -22.79 12.53
N LYS A 434 -16.51 -23.21 11.27
CA LYS A 434 -17.64 -23.45 10.38
C LYS A 434 -18.60 -24.51 10.91
N ARG A 435 -18.09 -25.63 11.44
CA ARG A 435 -18.92 -26.69 12.04
C ARG A 435 -19.65 -26.18 13.28
N ARG A 436 -18.98 -25.39 14.12
CA ARG A 436 -19.57 -24.80 15.33
C ARG A 436 -20.65 -23.77 14.97
N ALA A 437 -20.36 -22.85 14.05
CA ALA A 437 -21.33 -21.89 13.54
C ALA A 437 -22.59 -22.56 12.94
N ALA A 438 -22.45 -23.73 12.30
CA ALA A 438 -23.58 -24.47 11.73
C ALA A 438 -24.32 -25.37 12.75
N GLY A 439 -23.62 -25.88 13.77
CA GLY A 439 -24.14 -26.90 14.70
C GLY A 439 -24.51 -26.40 16.09
N GLU A 440 -23.93 -25.29 16.53
CA GLU A 440 -24.15 -24.67 17.85
C GLU A 440 -25.05 -23.44 17.69
N PRO A 441 -26.32 -23.49 18.16
CA PRO A 441 -27.16 -22.31 18.18
C PRO A 441 -26.49 -21.20 19.00
N ARG A 442 -26.45 -19.99 18.45
CA ARG A 442 -25.91 -18.79 19.11
C ARG A 442 -24.39 -18.79 19.38
N TYR A 443 -23.60 -19.46 18.54
CA TYR A 443 -22.13 -19.54 18.71
C TYR A 443 -21.44 -18.17 18.77
N PHE A 444 -21.72 -17.27 17.81
CA PHE A 444 -21.08 -15.95 17.78
C PHE A 444 -21.63 -14.99 18.84
N GLU A 445 -22.90 -15.14 19.20
CA GLU A 445 -23.55 -14.43 20.28
C GLU A 445 -22.92 -14.79 21.63
N ALA A 446 -22.60 -16.07 21.85
CA ALA A 446 -21.87 -16.50 23.04
C ALA A 446 -20.46 -15.88 23.11
N LEU A 447 -19.80 -15.67 21.98
CA LEU A 447 -18.52 -14.95 21.93
C LEU A 447 -18.69 -13.45 22.29
N ILE A 448 -19.80 -12.81 21.90
CA ILE A 448 -20.13 -11.44 22.34
C ILE A 448 -20.30 -11.41 23.87
N ASP A 449 -21.08 -12.34 24.42
CA ASP A 449 -21.31 -12.45 25.86
C ASP A 449 -19.97 -12.63 26.60
N GLU A 450 -19.19 -13.65 26.25
CA GLU A 450 -17.95 -14.02 26.95
C GLU A 450 -16.83 -12.97 26.82
N HIS A 451 -16.57 -12.51 25.59
CA HIS A 451 -15.37 -11.73 25.30
C HIS A 451 -15.58 -10.21 25.38
N LEU A 452 -16.82 -9.73 25.26
CA LEU A 452 -17.14 -8.30 25.25
C LEU A 452 -18.05 -7.90 26.43
N LEU A 453 -19.24 -8.49 26.58
CA LEU A 453 -20.21 -8.01 27.57
C LEU A 453 -19.84 -8.39 29.02
N ASP A 454 -19.48 -9.65 29.26
CA ASP A 454 -19.08 -10.15 30.59
C ASP A 454 -17.61 -9.81 30.93
N ASN A 455 -16.84 -9.39 29.92
CA ASN A 455 -15.43 -9.07 30.07
C ASN A 455 -15.20 -7.70 30.73
N LYS A 456 -14.87 -7.74 32.03
CA LYS A 456 -14.54 -6.55 32.82
C LYS A 456 -13.19 -5.92 32.50
N HIS A 457 -12.32 -6.61 31.75
CA HIS A 457 -11.12 -5.99 31.19
C HIS A 457 -11.52 -5.13 29.98
N ARG A 458 -12.22 -4.03 30.29
CA ARG A 458 -12.73 -3.04 29.35
C ARG A 458 -12.24 -1.65 29.76
N THR A 459 -11.83 -0.85 28.78
CA THR A 459 -11.49 0.56 29.00
C THR A 459 -12.25 1.46 28.04
N VAL A 460 -12.54 2.68 28.49
CA VAL A 460 -13.08 3.75 27.66
C VAL A 460 -12.06 4.87 27.61
N VAL A 461 -11.64 5.25 26.41
CA VAL A 461 -10.65 6.30 26.19
C VAL A 461 -11.32 7.43 25.41
N LEU A 462 -11.46 8.59 26.06
CA LEU A 462 -11.91 9.83 25.44
C LEU A 462 -10.70 10.72 25.15
N LEU A 463 -10.48 11.04 23.88
CA LEU A 463 -9.45 11.97 23.44
C LEU A 463 -10.14 13.25 22.96
N GLN A 464 -9.92 14.36 23.67
CA GLN A 464 -10.63 15.62 23.42
C GLN A 464 -9.67 16.77 23.10
N PRO A 465 -10.10 17.78 22.32
CA PRO A 465 -9.31 18.98 22.08
C PRO A 465 -8.88 19.64 23.40
N ASP A 466 -7.60 19.91 23.54
CA ASP A 466 -7.03 20.65 24.66
C ASP A 466 -6.24 21.84 24.11
N ALA A 467 -6.85 23.04 24.20
CA ALA A 467 -6.30 24.27 23.64
C ALA A 467 -4.94 24.67 24.24
N VAL A 468 -4.58 24.12 25.41
CA VAL A 468 -3.29 24.39 26.06
C VAL A 468 -2.35 23.18 26.01
N ALA A 469 -2.72 22.07 25.36
CA ALA A 469 -1.86 20.88 25.29
C ALA A 469 -0.51 21.17 24.64
N ARG A 470 -0.52 21.90 23.52
CA ARG A 470 0.70 22.34 22.83
C ARG A 470 1.57 23.23 23.70
N GLU A 471 0.99 24.30 24.24
CA GLU A 471 1.72 25.26 25.08
C GLU A 471 2.30 24.55 26.31
N ARG A 472 1.55 23.64 26.95
CA ARG A 472 2.03 22.84 28.08
C ARG A 472 3.20 21.94 27.70
N SER A 473 3.13 21.25 26.56
CA SER A 473 4.20 20.39 26.07
C SER A 473 5.46 21.19 25.71
N GLU A 474 5.31 22.28 24.94
CA GLU A 474 6.41 23.18 24.58
C GLU A 474 7.03 23.87 25.80
N ALA A 475 6.21 24.23 26.80
CA ALA A 475 6.70 24.81 28.06
C ALA A 475 7.46 23.79 28.91
N ALA A 476 7.00 22.54 28.98
CA ALA A 476 7.72 21.47 29.67
C ALA A 476 9.05 21.15 28.98
N GLU A 477 9.08 21.06 27.65
CA GLU A 477 10.30 20.88 26.86
C GLU A 477 11.29 22.03 27.10
N ARG A 478 10.81 23.28 27.00
CA ARG A 478 11.63 24.48 27.26
C ARG A 478 12.17 24.50 28.69
N ALA A 479 11.35 24.22 29.69
CA ALA A 479 11.79 24.21 31.09
C ALA A 479 12.91 23.17 31.30
N ARG A 480 12.79 21.99 30.69
CA ARG A 480 13.83 20.95 30.74
C ARG A 480 15.11 21.39 30.04
N LEU A 481 15.02 22.05 28.89
CA LEU A 481 16.17 22.59 28.16
C LEU A 481 16.86 23.72 28.94
N GLU A 482 16.09 24.59 29.60
CA GLU A 482 16.60 25.66 30.48
C GLU A 482 17.29 25.09 31.72
N GLU A 483 16.72 24.07 32.37
CA GLU A 483 17.32 23.37 33.50
C GLU A 483 18.64 22.69 33.08
N ALA A 484 18.63 21.96 31.97
CA ALA A 484 19.83 21.33 31.41
C ALA A 484 20.91 22.39 31.10
N ARG A 485 20.51 23.52 30.51
CA ARG A 485 21.44 24.62 30.21
C ARG A 485 22.00 25.27 31.47
N ALA A 486 21.20 25.45 32.52
CA ALA A 486 21.64 26.03 33.79
C ALA A 486 22.62 25.09 34.54
N ALA A 487 22.51 23.78 34.33
CA ALA A 487 23.42 22.79 34.89
C ALA A 487 24.74 22.66 34.12
N MET A 488 24.83 23.16 32.89
CA MET A 488 26.03 23.09 32.05
C MET A 488 27.10 24.12 32.47
N SER A 489 28.34 23.68 32.53
CA SER A 489 29.50 24.57 32.56
C SER A 489 29.80 25.15 31.17
N ALA A 490 30.65 26.18 31.10
CA ALA A 490 31.13 26.70 29.81
C ALA A 490 31.78 25.61 28.94
N ALA A 491 32.49 24.67 29.57
CA ALA A 491 33.10 23.54 28.88
C ALA A 491 32.03 22.56 28.31
N ASP A 492 30.91 22.37 29.01
CA ASP A 492 29.82 21.52 28.51
C ASP A 492 29.12 22.15 27.30
N VAL A 493 28.92 23.47 27.31
CA VAL A 493 28.35 24.21 26.16
C VAL A 493 29.32 24.19 24.97
N GLU A 494 30.62 24.36 25.20
CA GLU A 494 31.64 24.18 24.15
C GLU A 494 31.61 22.76 23.59
N GLN A 495 31.39 21.75 24.42
CA GLN A 495 31.25 20.36 23.98
C GLN A 495 30.00 20.14 23.11
N VAL A 496 28.86 20.77 23.44
CA VAL A 496 27.65 20.73 22.58
C VAL A 496 27.94 21.32 21.21
N LEU A 497 28.56 22.51 21.15
CA LEU A 497 28.94 23.16 19.88
C LEU A 497 29.93 22.29 19.08
N ALA A 498 30.91 21.68 19.75
CA ALA A 498 31.87 20.78 19.11
C ALA A 498 31.20 19.50 18.58
N THR A 499 30.22 18.95 19.30
CA THR A 499 29.40 17.83 18.83
C THR A 499 28.60 18.21 17.59
N MET A 500 27.91 19.35 17.58
CA MET A 500 27.17 19.83 16.40
C MET A 500 28.06 19.97 15.17
N GLN A 501 29.25 20.57 15.33
CA GLN A 501 30.22 20.71 14.25
C GLN A 501 30.69 19.35 13.72
N ARG A 502 30.92 18.38 14.62
CA ARG A 502 31.33 17.02 14.24
C ARG A 502 30.23 16.28 13.50
N LEU A 503 29.01 16.26 14.03
CA LEU A 503 27.88 15.60 13.39
C LEU A 503 27.61 16.19 12.00
N LYS A 504 27.66 17.52 11.87
CA LYS A 504 27.53 18.20 10.58
C LYS A 504 28.67 17.82 9.62
N ALA A 505 29.92 17.85 10.09
CA ALA A 505 31.07 17.47 9.27
C ALA A 505 31.01 15.99 8.84
N GLU A 506 30.52 15.10 9.70
CA GLU A 506 30.29 13.71 9.38
C GLU A 506 29.16 13.53 8.36
N GLN A 507 28.04 14.24 8.51
CA GLN A 507 26.92 14.22 7.56
C GLN A 507 27.32 14.76 6.17
N ASP A 508 28.08 15.86 6.12
CA ASP A 508 28.49 16.52 4.88
C ASP A 508 29.65 15.78 4.17
N ARG A 509 30.37 14.91 4.88
CA ARG A 509 31.47 14.12 4.29
C ARG A 509 30.88 13.03 3.38
N PRO A 510 31.30 12.88 2.13
CA PRO A 510 30.92 11.70 1.35
C PRO A 510 31.62 10.45 1.90
N ASP A 511 31.01 9.28 1.74
CA ASP A 511 31.69 8.01 1.98
C ASP A 511 32.86 7.84 0.99
N SER A 512 33.92 7.16 1.42
CA SER A 512 35.05 6.89 0.52
C SER A 512 34.61 5.89 -0.55
N SER A 513 35.20 5.99 -1.75
CA SER A 513 34.95 5.02 -2.82
C SER A 513 35.29 3.59 -2.39
N GLU A 514 36.29 3.41 -1.53
CA GLU A 514 36.66 2.11 -0.95
C GLU A 514 35.57 1.56 -0.03
N ALA A 515 34.97 2.40 0.82
CA ALA A 515 33.86 1.98 1.69
C ALA A 515 32.60 1.65 0.87
N VAL A 516 32.25 2.51 -0.10
CA VAL A 516 31.11 2.26 -1.00
C VAL A 516 31.29 0.95 -1.78
N ALA A 517 32.51 0.64 -2.22
CA ALA A 517 32.83 -0.61 -2.93
C ALA A 517 32.71 -1.87 -2.07
N THR A 518 32.57 -1.76 -0.74
CA THR A 518 32.27 -2.92 0.12
C THR A 518 30.81 -3.36 -0.01
N ILE A 519 29.89 -2.45 -0.37
CA ILE A 519 28.48 -2.79 -0.54
C ILE A 519 28.34 -3.68 -1.77
N PRO A 520 27.78 -4.90 -1.63
CA PRO A 520 27.61 -5.77 -2.76
C PRO A 520 26.53 -5.19 -3.68
N THR A 521 26.91 -4.90 -4.92
CA THR A 521 25.99 -4.44 -5.97
C THR A 521 25.87 -5.49 -7.05
N LEU A 522 24.71 -5.55 -7.69
CA LEU A 522 24.58 -6.36 -8.90
C LEU A 522 25.41 -5.75 -10.03
N THR A 523 25.84 -6.63 -10.92
CA THR A 523 26.38 -6.27 -12.23
C THR A 523 25.37 -6.66 -13.30
N LEU A 524 25.56 -6.17 -14.53
CA LEU A 524 24.73 -6.58 -15.67
C LEU A 524 24.83 -8.08 -15.98
N ALA A 525 25.86 -8.78 -15.48
CA ALA A 525 26.00 -10.22 -15.64
C ALA A 525 25.09 -11.02 -14.69
N ASP A 526 24.66 -10.40 -13.59
CA ASP A 526 23.77 -11.01 -12.60
C ASP A 526 22.28 -10.90 -12.98
N LEU A 527 21.98 -10.12 -14.03
CA LEU A 527 20.63 -9.92 -14.54
C LEU A 527 20.25 -11.05 -15.51
N ASP A 528 19.03 -11.57 -15.35
CA ASP A 528 18.47 -12.53 -16.31
C ASP A 528 18.44 -11.89 -17.71
N ARG A 529 19.02 -12.56 -18.70
CA ARG A 529 19.01 -12.07 -20.09
C ARG A 529 17.64 -12.22 -20.73
N GLU A 530 16.86 -13.20 -20.28
CA GLU A 530 15.54 -13.51 -20.83
C GLU A 530 14.44 -12.80 -20.04
N ALA A 531 13.48 -12.20 -20.76
CA ALA A 531 12.28 -11.63 -20.16
C ALA A 531 11.35 -12.75 -19.67
N ARG A 532 10.79 -12.59 -18.46
CA ARG A 532 9.86 -13.57 -17.91
C ARG A 532 8.54 -13.60 -18.69
N SER A 533 8.14 -14.79 -19.12
CA SER A 533 6.85 -15.06 -19.78
C SER A 533 5.78 -15.42 -18.76
N ILE A 534 4.52 -15.22 -19.14
CA ILE A 534 3.36 -15.64 -18.34
C ILE A 534 2.64 -16.72 -19.16
N PRO A 535 2.38 -17.92 -18.60
CA PRO A 535 1.67 -18.97 -19.31
C PRO A 535 0.35 -18.45 -19.87
N ILE A 536 0.13 -18.61 -21.16
CA ILE A 536 -1.10 -18.21 -21.84
C ILE A 536 -1.46 -19.26 -22.88
N ALA A 537 -2.70 -19.72 -22.85
CA ALA A 537 -3.30 -20.50 -23.91
C ALA A 537 -4.58 -19.79 -24.39
N MET A 538 -4.89 -19.96 -25.67
CA MET A 538 -6.09 -19.42 -26.29
C MET A 538 -7.02 -20.56 -26.68
N THR A 539 -8.28 -20.42 -26.31
CA THR A 539 -9.38 -21.27 -26.77
C THR A 539 -10.58 -20.40 -27.14
N GLU A 540 -11.67 -21.03 -27.55
CA GLU A 540 -12.91 -20.36 -27.91
C GLU A 540 -14.10 -21.08 -27.27
N ILE A 541 -15.06 -20.30 -26.79
CA ILE A 541 -16.33 -20.78 -26.24
C ILE A 541 -17.45 -20.00 -26.92
N ALA A 542 -18.33 -20.69 -27.66
CA ALA A 542 -19.48 -20.11 -28.35
C ALA A 542 -19.15 -18.85 -29.19
N GLY A 543 -17.99 -18.83 -29.86
CA GLY A 543 -17.50 -17.71 -30.67
C GLY A 543 -16.75 -16.62 -29.90
N ALA A 544 -16.69 -16.68 -28.57
CA ALA A 544 -15.95 -15.75 -27.75
C ALA A 544 -14.53 -16.28 -27.43
N PRO A 545 -13.47 -15.49 -27.63
CA PRO A 545 -12.12 -15.88 -27.25
C PRO A 545 -11.98 -16.01 -25.72
N VAL A 546 -11.22 -17.01 -25.30
CA VAL A 546 -10.90 -17.28 -23.90
C VAL A 546 -9.39 -17.43 -23.75
N LEU A 547 -8.80 -16.57 -22.93
CA LEU A 547 -7.41 -16.69 -22.48
C LEU A 547 -7.40 -17.49 -21.18
N THR A 548 -6.51 -18.48 -21.10
CA THR A 548 -6.30 -19.26 -19.88
C THR A 548 -4.85 -19.17 -19.42
N HIS A 549 -4.67 -19.07 -18.11
CA HIS A 549 -3.37 -18.99 -17.45
C HIS A 549 -3.29 -20.10 -16.40
N ASP A 550 -2.51 -21.14 -16.72
CA ASP A 550 -2.18 -22.22 -15.78
C ASP A 550 -1.17 -21.70 -14.75
N ILE A 551 -1.70 -21.18 -13.66
CA ILE A 551 -0.95 -20.60 -12.55
C ILE A 551 -1.60 -21.07 -11.27
N PHE A 552 -0.81 -21.49 -10.28
CA PHE A 552 -1.35 -21.86 -8.97
C PHE A 552 -2.05 -20.67 -8.30
N THR A 553 -3.33 -20.83 -7.96
CA THR A 553 -4.17 -19.79 -7.34
C THR A 553 -4.72 -20.18 -5.98
N ASN A 554 -4.25 -21.28 -5.38
CA ASN A 554 -4.75 -21.80 -4.11
C ASN A 554 -6.27 -22.05 -4.09
N GLY A 555 -6.79 -22.61 -5.18
CA GLY A 555 -8.22 -22.94 -5.30
C GLY A 555 -9.12 -21.73 -5.56
N ILE A 556 -8.58 -20.61 -6.04
CA ILE A 556 -9.35 -19.41 -6.39
C ILE A 556 -9.41 -19.23 -7.91
N VAL A 557 -10.62 -19.15 -8.45
CA VAL A 557 -10.87 -18.73 -9.83
C VAL A 557 -10.76 -17.21 -9.89
N TYR A 558 -9.92 -16.70 -10.79
CA TYR A 558 -9.99 -15.30 -11.25
C TYR A 558 -10.55 -15.27 -12.66
N LEU A 559 -11.69 -14.61 -12.83
CA LEU A 559 -12.38 -14.45 -14.10
C LEU A 559 -12.50 -12.97 -14.45
N ASP A 560 -11.94 -12.56 -15.59
CA ASP A 560 -12.20 -11.26 -16.18
C ASP A 560 -13.07 -11.41 -17.44
N LEU A 561 -14.18 -10.67 -17.50
CA LEU A 561 -15.04 -10.52 -18.68
C LEU A 561 -14.82 -9.14 -19.28
N ALA A 562 -14.06 -9.08 -20.37
CA ALA A 562 -13.66 -7.84 -21.02
C ALA A 562 -14.55 -7.56 -22.26
N PHE A 563 -15.43 -6.57 -22.14
CA PHE A 563 -16.33 -6.13 -23.21
C PHE A 563 -15.75 -4.97 -24.02
N ASP A 564 -15.71 -5.10 -25.35
CA ASP A 564 -15.17 -4.09 -26.27
C ASP A 564 -16.00 -2.80 -26.28
N LEU A 565 -15.42 -1.71 -25.77
CA LEU A 565 -16.11 -0.41 -25.75
C LEU A 565 -16.37 0.11 -27.16
N ARG A 566 -15.63 -0.33 -28.19
CA ARG A 566 -15.89 0.04 -29.58
C ARG A 566 -17.27 -0.39 -30.06
N ARG A 567 -17.98 -1.27 -29.35
CA ARG A 567 -19.39 -1.56 -29.65
C ARG A 567 -20.32 -0.38 -29.36
N LEU A 568 -19.88 0.60 -28.57
CA LEU A 568 -20.65 1.82 -28.28
C LEU A 568 -20.51 2.85 -29.41
N PRO A 569 -21.62 3.42 -29.91
CA PRO A 569 -21.56 4.63 -30.70
C PRO A 569 -20.98 5.78 -29.85
N GLN A 570 -20.27 6.71 -30.48
CA GLN A 570 -19.57 7.82 -29.80
C GLN A 570 -20.44 8.55 -28.76
N ARG A 571 -21.71 8.80 -29.06
CA ARG A 571 -22.64 9.50 -28.13
C ARG A 571 -22.85 8.78 -26.80
N LEU A 572 -22.66 7.45 -26.77
CA LEU A 572 -22.87 6.59 -25.60
C LEU A 572 -21.55 6.24 -24.90
N LEU A 573 -20.40 6.61 -25.48
CA LEU A 573 -19.09 6.29 -24.93
C LEU A 573 -18.87 6.76 -23.47
N PRO A 574 -19.35 7.95 -23.04
CA PRO A 574 -19.19 8.41 -21.66
C PRO A 574 -19.93 7.56 -20.62
N TYR A 575 -20.87 6.70 -21.05
CA TYR A 575 -21.54 5.75 -20.16
C TYR A 575 -20.71 4.49 -19.90
N GLY A 576 -19.60 4.26 -20.61
CA GLY A 576 -18.84 3.00 -20.54
C GLY A 576 -18.46 2.60 -19.12
N GLU A 577 -17.76 3.48 -18.41
CA GLU A 577 -17.35 3.19 -17.03
C GLU A 577 -18.51 3.29 -16.01
N LEU A 578 -19.43 4.25 -16.24
CA LEU A 578 -20.63 4.37 -15.42
C LEU A 578 -21.46 3.08 -15.47
N PHE A 579 -21.58 2.44 -16.63
CA PHE A 579 -22.30 1.18 -16.81
C PHE A 579 -21.73 0.06 -15.95
N GLY A 580 -20.40 -0.01 -15.82
CA GLY A 580 -19.73 -0.90 -14.87
C GLY A 580 -20.24 -0.70 -13.43
N ARG A 581 -20.43 0.56 -13.00
CA ARG A 581 -20.97 0.89 -11.67
C ARG A 581 -22.42 0.44 -11.52
N LEU A 582 -23.22 0.58 -12.57
CA LEU A 582 -24.63 0.17 -12.56
C LEU A 582 -24.80 -1.33 -12.36
N LEU A 583 -23.97 -2.14 -13.02
CA LEU A 583 -24.01 -3.61 -12.93
C LEU A 583 -23.94 -4.12 -11.49
N LEU A 584 -23.25 -3.40 -10.60
CA LEU A 584 -23.12 -3.77 -9.19
C LEU A 584 -24.02 -2.93 -8.26
N GLY A 585 -24.67 -1.88 -8.78
CA GLY A 585 -25.33 -0.85 -7.98
C GLY A 585 -26.84 -0.73 -8.13
N MET A 586 -27.44 -1.29 -9.19
CA MET A 586 -28.87 -1.14 -9.49
C MET A 586 -29.77 -2.24 -8.91
N GLY A 587 -29.24 -3.45 -8.73
CA GLY A 587 -30.03 -4.66 -8.49
C GLY A 587 -30.52 -5.31 -9.80
N THR A 588 -31.22 -6.43 -9.66
CA THR A 588 -31.72 -7.28 -10.75
C THR A 588 -33.26 -7.30 -10.76
N GLU A 589 -33.85 -8.12 -11.63
CA GLU A 589 -35.29 -8.37 -11.64
C GLU A 589 -35.78 -9.06 -10.35
N SER A 590 -34.92 -9.87 -9.72
CA SER A 590 -35.23 -10.67 -8.53
C SER A 590 -34.71 -10.10 -7.22
N GLU A 591 -33.67 -9.27 -7.25
CA GLU A 591 -32.96 -8.78 -6.07
C GLU A 591 -32.76 -7.27 -6.13
N ASP A 592 -32.90 -6.56 -5.02
CA ASP A 592 -32.43 -5.18 -4.94
C ASP A 592 -30.90 -5.13 -4.78
N PHE A 593 -30.33 -3.91 -4.81
CA PHE A 593 -28.87 -3.74 -4.74
C PHE A 593 -28.26 -4.17 -3.40
N VAL A 594 -29.04 -4.16 -2.30
CA VAL A 594 -28.55 -4.56 -0.97
C VAL A 594 -28.42 -6.08 -0.93
N VAL A 595 -29.48 -6.79 -1.32
CA VAL A 595 -29.50 -8.26 -1.39
C VAL A 595 -28.43 -8.77 -2.36
N LEU A 596 -28.30 -8.14 -3.53
CA LEU A 596 -27.24 -8.46 -4.50
C LEU A 596 -25.83 -8.27 -3.89
N SER A 597 -25.60 -7.17 -3.17
CA SER A 597 -24.31 -6.90 -2.54
C SER A 597 -23.98 -7.93 -1.45
N GLN A 598 -24.98 -8.33 -0.65
CA GLN A 598 -24.84 -9.40 0.36
C GLN A 598 -24.52 -10.74 -0.30
N ARG A 599 -25.24 -11.09 -1.37
CA ARG A 599 -25.00 -12.32 -2.14
C ARG A 599 -23.58 -12.36 -2.72
N ILE A 600 -23.10 -11.26 -3.31
CA ILE A 600 -21.71 -11.13 -3.78
C ILE A 600 -20.73 -11.40 -2.63
N GLY A 601 -20.93 -10.79 -1.45
CA GLY A 601 -20.04 -10.97 -0.30
C GLY A 601 -20.10 -12.37 0.34
N ARG A 602 -21.24 -13.06 0.23
CA ARG A 602 -21.45 -14.41 0.77
C ARG A 602 -20.94 -15.52 -0.14
N GLU A 603 -21.01 -15.32 -1.45
CA GLU A 603 -20.77 -16.38 -2.44
C GLU A 603 -19.48 -16.18 -3.23
N THR A 604 -18.81 -15.04 -3.11
CA THR A 604 -17.60 -14.72 -3.88
C THR A 604 -16.54 -14.04 -3.01
N GLY A 605 -15.35 -13.86 -3.55
CA GLY A 605 -14.32 -12.98 -2.98
C GLY A 605 -14.47 -11.51 -3.40
N GLY A 606 -15.55 -11.18 -4.12
CA GLY A 606 -15.83 -9.86 -4.67
C GLY A 606 -15.92 -9.87 -6.19
N ILE A 607 -16.75 -8.96 -6.70
CA ILE A 607 -16.84 -8.63 -8.12
C ILE A 607 -16.54 -7.15 -8.27
N GLY A 608 -15.51 -6.83 -9.04
CA GLY A 608 -15.09 -5.48 -9.34
C GLY A 608 -15.28 -5.11 -10.81
N ARG A 609 -14.95 -3.86 -11.12
CA ARG A 609 -14.89 -3.33 -12.49
C ARG A 609 -13.56 -2.63 -12.71
N SER A 610 -13.13 -2.59 -13.96
CA SER A 610 -12.03 -1.73 -14.38
C SER A 610 -12.19 -1.34 -15.84
N LEU A 611 -11.67 -0.17 -16.18
CA LEU A 611 -11.58 0.31 -17.54
C LEU A 611 -10.16 0.07 -18.07
N HIS A 612 -10.03 -0.66 -19.18
CA HIS A 612 -8.78 -0.76 -19.92
C HIS A 612 -8.85 0.16 -21.13
N THR A 613 -7.87 1.05 -21.24
CA THR A 613 -7.66 1.92 -22.41
C THR A 613 -6.17 1.96 -22.70
N ALA A 614 -5.76 1.49 -23.87
CA ALA A 614 -4.38 1.55 -24.32
C ALA A 614 -4.31 1.67 -25.84
N THR A 615 -3.23 2.26 -26.33
CA THR A 615 -2.89 2.20 -27.75
C THR A 615 -2.23 0.85 -28.03
N THR A 616 -2.59 0.19 -29.12
CA THR A 616 -1.91 -1.03 -29.58
C THR A 616 -0.64 -0.67 -30.32
N ARG A 617 0.27 -1.62 -30.55
CA ARG A 617 1.53 -1.33 -31.29
C ARG A 617 1.30 -0.82 -32.73
N ASN A 618 0.14 -1.11 -33.31
CA ASN A 618 -0.26 -0.64 -34.64
C ASN A 618 -1.03 0.70 -34.60
N GLY A 619 -1.03 1.41 -33.46
CA GLY A 619 -1.66 2.72 -33.29
C GLY A 619 -3.19 2.68 -33.15
N GLN A 620 -3.81 1.48 -33.04
CA GLN A 620 -5.26 1.34 -32.86
C GLN A 620 -5.64 1.39 -31.39
N PRO A 621 -6.83 1.90 -31.01
CA PRO A 621 -7.29 1.87 -29.63
C PRO A 621 -7.72 0.46 -29.20
N SER A 622 -7.17 -0.01 -28.09
CA SER A 622 -7.68 -1.14 -27.30
C SER A 622 -8.46 -0.61 -26.11
N THR A 623 -9.77 -0.84 -26.09
CA THR A 623 -10.66 -0.29 -25.04
C THR A 623 -11.64 -1.35 -24.56
N ARG A 624 -11.67 -1.60 -23.23
CA ARG A 624 -12.52 -2.63 -22.62
C ARG A 624 -13.14 -2.13 -21.32
N LEU A 625 -14.41 -2.42 -21.11
CA LEU A 625 -14.99 -2.50 -19.77
C LEU A 625 -14.77 -3.92 -19.26
N ILE A 626 -14.08 -4.08 -18.13
CA ILE A 626 -13.71 -5.37 -17.59
C ILE A 626 -14.44 -5.59 -16.27
N LEU A 627 -15.31 -6.60 -16.22
CA LEU A 627 -15.84 -7.13 -14.97
C LEU A 627 -14.90 -8.19 -14.43
N ARG A 628 -14.49 -8.06 -13.17
CA ARG A 628 -13.46 -8.90 -12.56
C ARG A 628 -14.07 -9.63 -11.38
N GLY A 629 -14.32 -10.92 -11.53
CA GLY A 629 -14.86 -11.79 -10.50
C GLY A 629 -13.79 -12.70 -9.91
N LYS A 630 -13.88 -12.95 -8.61
CA LYS A 630 -13.06 -13.97 -7.94
C LYS A 630 -13.87 -14.79 -6.96
N ALA A 631 -13.64 -16.09 -6.89
CA ALA A 631 -14.34 -16.99 -5.99
C ALA A 631 -13.50 -18.25 -5.73
N THR A 632 -13.72 -18.92 -4.60
CA THR A 632 -13.20 -20.27 -4.39
C THR A 632 -13.82 -21.23 -5.41
N GLN A 633 -13.10 -22.29 -5.78
CA GLN A 633 -13.54 -23.22 -6.83
C GLN A 633 -14.92 -23.84 -6.54
N ASP A 634 -15.26 -24.12 -5.27
CA ASP A 634 -16.56 -24.66 -4.87
C ASP A 634 -17.72 -23.66 -5.06
N LYS A 635 -17.40 -22.36 -5.17
CA LYS A 635 -18.36 -21.27 -5.42
C LYS A 635 -18.31 -20.71 -6.84
N SER A 636 -17.51 -21.30 -7.72
CA SER A 636 -17.32 -20.82 -9.09
C SER A 636 -18.62 -20.73 -9.89
N GLN A 637 -19.55 -21.68 -9.75
CA GLN A 637 -20.87 -21.60 -10.37
C GLN A 637 -21.72 -20.45 -9.82
N ALA A 638 -21.65 -20.17 -8.51
CA ALA A 638 -22.39 -19.07 -7.89
C ALA A 638 -21.89 -17.71 -8.40
N LEU A 639 -20.57 -17.55 -8.58
CA LEU A 639 -20.00 -16.39 -9.26
C LEU A 639 -20.56 -16.21 -10.68
N LEU A 640 -20.62 -17.29 -11.46
CA LEU A 640 -21.16 -17.25 -12.82
C LEU A 640 -22.66 -16.92 -12.84
N ASP A 641 -23.44 -17.44 -11.89
CA ASP A 641 -24.86 -17.12 -11.77
C ASP A 641 -25.08 -15.64 -11.42
N ILE A 642 -24.30 -15.08 -10.49
CA ILE A 642 -24.36 -13.64 -10.17
C ILE A 642 -23.99 -12.80 -11.41
N LEU A 643 -22.90 -13.16 -12.11
CA LEU A 643 -22.49 -12.48 -13.34
C LEU A 643 -23.59 -12.54 -14.41
N ARG A 644 -24.26 -13.69 -14.57
CA ARG A 644 -25.41 -13.83 -15.46
C ARG A 644 -26.54 -12.88 -15.08
N ASP A 645 -26.90 -12.86 -13.79
CA ASP A 645 -28.03 -12.08 -13.29
C ASP A 645 -27.78 -10.56 -13.48
N ILE A 646 -26.59 -10.06 -13.14
CA ILE A 646 -26.25 -8.63 -13.32
C ILE A 646 -26.13 -8.23 -14.79
N LEU A 647 -25.66 -9.14 -15.67
CA LEU A 647 -25.50 -8.84 -17.09
C LEU A 647 -26.85 -8.85 -17.83
N LEU A 648 -27.73 -9.80 -17.51
CA LEU A 648 -28.94 -10.06 -18.31
C LEU A 648 -30.23 -9.52 -17.68
N THR A 649 -30.29 -9.38 -16.36
CA THR A 649 -31.54 -9.05 -15.63
C THR A 649 -31.42 -7.79 -14.78
N MET A 650 -30.37 -6.98 -14.96
CA MET A 650 -30.25 -5.69 -14.26
C MET A 650 -31.48 -4.79 -14.52
N LYS A 651 -32.06 -4.25 -13.44
CA LYS A 651 -33.23 -3.38 -13.51
C LYS A 651 -32.82 -1.91 -13.71
N LEU A 652 -32.73 -1.48 -14.96
CA LEU A 652 -32.33 -0.11 -15.32
C LEU A 652 -33.42 0.95 -15.05
N ASP A 653 -34.70 0.57 -15.08
CA ASP A 653 -35.81 1.50 -14.83
C ASP A 653 -36.00 1.77 -13.32
N ASN A 654 -35.04 2.48 -12.74
CA ASN A 654 -35.07 2.97 -11.36
C ASN A 654 -34.41 4.36 -11.27
N PRO A 655 -35.15 5.45 -11.56
CA PRO A 655 -34.60 6.79 -11.66
C PRO A 655 -33.97 7.27 -10.35
N ALA A 656 -34.58 6.96 -9.21
CA ALA A 656 -34.07 7.38 -7.90
C ALA A 656 -32.70 6.78 -7.60
N ARG A 657 -32.53 5.48 -7.83
CA ARG A 657 -31.26 4.79 -7.61
C ARG A 657 -30.20 5.22 -8.62
N PHE A 658 -30.56 5.32 -9.90
CA PHE A 658 -29.65 5.79 -10.93
C PHE A 658 -29.14 7.21 -10.64
N ARG A 659 -30.04 8.12 -10.24
CA ARG A 659 -29.68 9.49 -9.84
C ARG A 659 -28.69 9.51 -8.69
N GLN A 660 -28.93 8.69 -7.67
CA GLN A 660 -28.01 8.56 -6.54
C GLN A 660 -26.61 8.15 -7.02
N ILE A 661 -26.51 7.11 -7.86
CA ILE A 661 -25.24 6.62 -8.41
C ILE A 661 -24.51 7.72 -9.21
N VAL A 662 -25.23 8.45 -10.06
CA VAL A 662 -24.65 9.56 -10.86
C VAL A 662 -24.11 10.68 -9.96
N LEU A 663 -24.85 11.03 -8.89
CA LEU A 663 -24.40 12.06 -7.95
C LEU A 663 -23.19 11.61 -7.12
N GLU A 664 -23.16 10.36 -6.69
CA GLU A 664 -22.01 9.78 -5.99
C GLU A 664 -20.77 9.71 -6.88
N GLU A 665 -20.91 9.29 -8.15
CA GLU A 665 -19.82 9.28 -9.12
C GLU A 665 -19.30 10.70 -9.37
N LYS A 666 -20.21 11.66 -9.58
CA LYS A 666 -19.85 13.08 -9.74
C LYS A 666 -19.06 13.61 -8.55
N ALA A 667 -19.57 13.39 -7.34
CA ALA A 667 -18.91 13.84 -6.11
C ALA A 667 -17.55 13.16 -5.92
N GLY A 668 -17.44 11.87 -6.24
CA GLY A 668 -16.18 11.13 -6.20
C GLY A 668 -15.14 11.70 -7.17
N VAL A 669 -15.53 12.01 -8.41
CA VAL A 669 -14.64 12.65 -9.38
C VAL A 669 -14.21 14.04 -8.89
N GLU A 670 -15.15 14.88 -8.40
CA GLU A 670 -14.85 16.21 -7.85
C GLU A 670 -13.86 16.15 -6.67
N ALA A 671 -14.10 15.24 -5.71
CA ALA A 671 -13.23 15.03 -4.57
C ALA A 671 -11.85 14.51 -4.95
N SER A 672 -11.71 13.80 -6.08
CA SER A 672 -10.44 13.26 -6.56
C SER A 672 -9.53 14.31 -7.24
N LEU A 673 -10.08 15.44 -7.70
CA LEU A 673 -9.35 16.42 -8.52
C LEU A 673 -8.15 17.01 -7.79
N ILE A 674 -8.31 17.37 -6.52
CA ILE A 674 -7.22 17.94 -5.70
C ILE A 674 -6.19 16.84 -5.37
N PRO A 675 -6.51 15.74 -4.66
CA PRO A 675 -5.51 14.75 -4.29
C PRO A 675 -4.89 14.02 -5.50
N GLY A 676 -5.57 13.98 -6.65
CA GLY A 676 -5.14 13.28 -7.87
C GLY A 676 -4.80 14.18 -9.06
N GLY A 677 -4.59 15.48 -8.87
CA GLY A 677 -4.54 16.46 -9.97
C GLY A 677 -3.51 16.18 -11.08
N HIS A 678 -2.35 15.61 -10.74
CA HIS A 678 -1.34 15.21 -11.72
C HIS A 678 -1.86 14.13 -12.70
N ARG A 679 -2.73 13.22 -12.25
CA ARG A 679 -3.35 12.20 -13.12
C ARG A 679 -4.37 12.82 -14.06
N VAL A 680 -5.09 13.84 -13.60
CA VAL A 680 -6.02 14.62 -14.43
C VAL A 680 -5.26 15.32 -15.55
N VAL A 681 -4.16 16.01 -15.21
CA VAL A 681 -3.28 16.68 -16.17
C VAL A 681 -2.68 15.69 -17.16
N LEU A 682 -2.13 14.57 -16.70
CA LEU A 682 -1.58 13.51 -17.55
C LEU A 682 -2.62 13.01 -18.56
N ARG A 683 -3.83 12.70 -18.11
CA ARG A 683 -4.90 12.21 -18.99
C ARG A 683 -5.31 13.26 -20.02
N ARG A 684 -5.48 14.51 -19.59
CA ARG A 684 -5.78 15.65 -20.47
C ARG A 684 -4.74 15.85 -21.55
N LEU A 685 -3.46 15.71 -21.23
CA LEU A 685 -2.37 15.79 -22.18
C LEU A 685 -2.39 14.61 -23.16
N ARG A 686 -2.43 13.37 -22.64
CA ARG A 686 -2.39 12.16 -23.46
C ARG A 686 -3.58 12.03 -24.40
N ALA A 687 -4.76 12.49 -23.99
CA ALA A 687 -5.96 12.48 -24.82
C ALA A 687 -5.75 13.18 -26.18
N ARG A 688 -4.80 14.12 -26.27
CA ARG A 688 -4.45 14.84 -27.52
C ARG A 688 -3.68 14.01 -28.53
N TYR A 689 -3.11 12.88 -28.12
CA TYR A 689 -2.17 12.12 -28.94
C TYR A 689 -2.70 10.73 -29.29
N SER A 690 -3.70 10.20 -28.56
CA SER A 690 -4.25 8.89 -28.88
C SER A 690 -5.76 8.78 -28.66
N VAL A 691 -6.42 8.01 -29.53
CA VAL A 691 -7.85 7.71 -29.41
C VAL A 691 -8.15 6.97 -28.10
N ALA A 692 -7.24 6.09 -27.66
CA ALA A 692 -7.41 5.33 -26.42
C ALA A 692 -7.40 6.25 -25.18
N ASP A 693 -6.48 7.22 -25.16
CA ASP A 693 -6.41 8.20 -24.06
C ASP A 693 -7.58 9.19 -24.09
N TRP A 694 -8.08 9.55 -25.28
CA TRP A 694 -9.33 10.30 -25.40
C TRP A 694 -10.52 9.51 -24.85
N VAL A 695 -10.62 8.20 -25.13
CA VAL A 695 -11.67 7.34 -24.54
C VAL A 695 -11.56 7.32 -23.01
N ALA A 696 -10.34 7.29 -22.46
CA ALA A 696 -10.11 7.38 -21.02
C ALA A 696 -10.61 8.72 -20.45
N GLU A 697 -10.40 9.82 -21.16
CA GLU A 697 -10.88 11.17 -20.78
C GLU A 697 -12.41 11.25 -20.74
N GLU A 698 -13.10 10.69 -21.74
CA GLU A 698 -14.57 10.64 -21.79
C GLU A 698 -15.20 9.79 -20.66
N ASN A 699 -14.45 8.83 -20.11
CA ASN A 699 -14.94 7.89 -19.10
C ASN A 699 -14.45 8.15 -17.67
N SER A 700 -13.39 8.94 -17.49
CA SER A 700 -12.80 9.13 -16.16
C SER A 700 -12.12 10.49 -15.94
N GLY A 701 -12.14 11.37 -16.94
CA GLY A 701 -11.50 12.68 -16.92
C GLY A 701 -12.42 13.84 -16.59
N ILE A 702 -12.00 15.05 -16.97
CA ILE A 702 -12.80 16.27 -16.85
C ILE A 702 -14.01 16.22 -17.77
N ASP A 703 -13.86 15.68 -18.99
CA ASP A 703 -15.01 15.55 -19.90
C ASP A 703 -16.07 14.60 -19.33
N HIS A 704 -15.63 13.56 -18.61
CA HIS A 704 -16.53 12.69 -17.86
C HIS A 704 -17.25 13.45 -16.72
N LEU A 705 -16.54 14.27 -15.95
CA LEU A 705 -17.18 15.11 -14.91
C LEU A 705 -18.25 16.03 -15.50
N LEU A 706 -17.94 16.68 -16.63
CA LEU A 706 -18.90 17.54 -17.32
C LEU A 706 -20.09 16.75 -17.86
N PHE A 707 -19.86 15.52 -18.34
CA PHE A 707 -20.93 14.60 -18.71
C PHE A 707 -21.81 14.24 -17.51
N LEU A 708 -21.25 13.86 -16.36
CA LEU A 708 -22.00 13.51 -15.15
C LEU A 708 -22.87 14.67 -14.65
N ARG A 709 -22.37 15.92 -14.72
CA ARG A 709 -23.16 17.12 -14.38
C ARG A 709 -24.39 17.27 -15.29
N ARG A 710 -24.21 17.16 -16.60
CA ARG A 710 -25.33 17.19 -17.57
C ARG A 710 -26.27 15.99 -17.40
N LEU A 711 -25.72 14.82 -17.12
CA LEU A 711 -26.50 13.60 -16.91
C LEU A 711 -27.39 13.73 -15.66
N ALA A 712 -26.87 14.27 -14.56
CA ALA A 712 -27.65 14.53 -13.35
C ALA A 712 -28.89 15.41 -13.65
N GLU A 713 -28.73 16.46 -14.45
CA GLU A 713 -29.85 17.30 -14.90
C GLU A 713 -30.81 16.56 -15.85
N ARG A 714 -30.27 15.74 -16.77
CA ARG A 714 -31.11 14.94 -17.69
C ARG A 714 -31.93 13.89 -16.97
N VAL A 715 -31.44 13.31 -15.87
CA VAL A 715 -32.22 12.35 -15.07
C VAL A 715 -33.49 12.98 -14.53
N ASP A 716 -33.41 14.25 -14.10
CA ASP A 716 -34.56 14.99 -13.55
C ASP A 716 -35.53 15.48 -14.65
N ASN A 717 -35.03 15.77 -15.85
CA ASN A 717 -35.81 16.42 -16.91
C ASN A 717 -36.22 15.50 -18.09
N ASP A 718 -35.51 14.38 -18.30
CA ASP A 718 -35.65 13.47 -19.46
C ASP A 718 -35.26 12.03 -19.08
N TRP A 719 -35.94 11.45 -18.07
CA TRP A 719 -35.68 10.06 -17.68
C TRP A 719 -35.87 9.06 -18.82
N ALA A 720 -36.90 9.25 -19.67
CA ALA A 720 -37.18 8.34 -20.77
C ALA A 720 -36.02 8.27 -21.78
N GLY A 721 -35.41 9.41 -22.11
CA GLY A 721 -34.22 9.46 -22.95
C GLY A 721 -32.99 8.86 -22.29
N VAL A 722 -32.80 9.09 -20.98
CA VAL A 722 -31.71 8.46 -20.21
C VAL A 722 -31.86 6.94 -20.17
N LEU A 723 -33.05 6.43 -19.84
CA LEU A 723 -33.32 4.99 -19.81
C LEU A 723 -33.08 4.34 -21.19
N ALA A 724 -33.50 5.00 -22.28
CA ALA A 724 -33.22 4.52 -23.63
C ALA A 724 -31.71 4.47 -23.94
N ASP A 725 -30.93 5.44 -23.45
CA ASP A 725 -29.47 5.43 -23.56
C ASP A 725 -28.85 4.25 -22.79
N LEU A 726 -29.30 4.00 -21.55
CA LEU A 726 -28.82 2.90 -20.72
C LEU A 726 -29.12 1.53 -21.34
N GLU A 727 -30.33 1.36 -21.88
CA GLU A 727 -30.72 0.15 -22.59
C GLU A 727 -29.90 -0.07 -23.87
N ALA A 728 -29.62 1.00 -24.61
CA ALA A 728 -28.76 0.94 -25.78
C ALA A 728 -27.30 0.59 -25.41
N VAL A 729 -26.78 1.09 -24.28
CA VAL A 729 -25.47 0.71 -23.74
C VAL A 729 -25.44 -0.78 -23.39
N ARG A 730 -26.46 -1.28 -22.67
CA ARG A 730 -26.58 -2.70 -22.32
C ARG A 730 -26.60 -3.59 -23.56
N ALA A 731 -27.44 -3.27 -24.54
CA ALA A 731 -27.56 -4.03 -25.78
C ALA A 731 -26.27 -4.02 -26.63
N ALA A 732 -25.49 -2.94 -26.57
CA ALA A 732 -24.23 -2.83 -27.32
C ALA A 732 -23.07 -3.55 -26.64
N LEU A 733 -22.95 -3.46 -25.30
CA LEU A 733 -21.82 -4.03 -24.56
C LEU A 733 -22.03 -5.49 -24.17
N VAL A 734 -23.22 -5.86 -23.70
CA VAL A 734 -23.49 -7.21 -23.17
C VAL A 734 -23.78 -8.16 -24.33
N SER A 735 -22.71 -8.59 -25.02
CA SER A 735 -22.80 -9.53 -26.13
C SER A 735 -21.54 -10.38 -26.30
N ARG A 736 -21.69 -11.57 -26.90
CA ARG A 736 -20.56 -12.48 -27.22
C ARG A 736 -19.60 -11.89 -28.24
N ALA A 737 -20.10 -11.19 -29.26
CA ALA A 737 -19.25 -10.59 -30.31
C ALA A 737 -18.19 -9.60 -29.78
N GLY A 738 -18.43 -8.95 -28.64
CA GLY A 738 -17.50 -8.00 -28.02
C GLY A 738 -16.71 -8.55 -26.83
N LEU A 739 -16.91 -9.81 -26.46
CA LEU A 739 -16.40 -10.40 -25.22
C LEU A 739 -15.04 -11.06 -25.42
N LEU A 740 -14.13 -10.82 -24.48
CA LEU A 740 -12.94 -11.63 -24.23
C LEU A 740 -13.02 -12.13 -22.79
N CYS A 741 -12.89 -13.44 -22.59
CA CYS A 741 -12.79 -14.03 -21.25
C CYS A 741 -11.32 -14.25 -20.90
N ASN A 742 -10.96 -13.99 -19.65
CA ASN A 742 -9.65 -14.25 -19.10
C ASN A 742 -9.79 -15.09 -17.84
N VAL A 743 -9.13 -16.24 -17.77
CA VAL A 743 -9.23 -17.17 -16.64
C VAL A 743 -7.85 -17.49 -16.11
N THR A 744 -7.61 -17.20 -14.83
CA THR A 744 -6.39 -17.61 -14.13
C THR A 744 -6.72 -18.62 -13.05
N LEU A 745 -6.19 -19.82 -13.20
CA LEU A 745 -6.45 -20.98 -12.36
C LEU A 745 -5.44 -22.09 -12.69
N ASP A 746 -5.15 -22.98 -11.74
CA ASP A 746 -4.32 -24.16 -12.03
C ASP A 746 -4.98 -25.09 -13.05
N ALA A 747 -4.19 -25.91 -13.74
CA ALA A 747 -4.64 -26.81 -14.79
C ALA A 747 -5.87 -27.67 -14.42
N ALA A 748 -5.90 -28.21 -13.20
CA ALA A 748 -7.01 -29.06 -12.75
C ALA A 748 -8.28 -28.23 -12.57
N GLY A 749 -8.16 -27.05 -11.95
CA GLY A 749 -9.25 -26.10 -11.83
C GLY A 749 -9.77 -25.61 -13.19
N LEU A 750 -8.88 -25.32 -14.16
CA LEU A 750 -9.28 -24.90 -15.51
C LEU A 750 -10.15 -25.95 -16.20
N GLN A 751 -9.77 -27.23 -16.09
CA GLN A 751 -10.54 -28.34 -16.67
C GLN A 751 -11.97 -28.42 -16.11
N ALA A 752 -12.14 -28.12 -14.81
CA ALA A 752 -13.45 -28.13 -14.14
C ALA A 752 -14.28 -26.86 -14.39
N PHE A 753 -13.62 -25.70 -14.55
CA PHE A 753 -14.29 -24.40 -14.63
C PHE A 753 -14.74 -24.03 -16.05
N LEU A 754 -13.95 -24.33 -17.08
CA LEU A 754 -14.28 -23.94 -18.46
C LEU A 754 -15.66 -24.43 -18.96
N PRO A 755 -16.13 -25.65 -18.63
CA PRO A 755 -17.49 -26.07 -18.98
C PRO A 755 -18.59 -25.25 -18.29
N GLN A 756 -18.35 -24.76 -17.07
CA GLN A 756 -19.30 -23.89 -16.35
C GLN A 756 -19.35 -22.50 -17.00
N LEU A 757 -18.19 -21.94 -17.34
CA LEU A 757 -18.07 -20.67 -18.04
C LEU A 757 -18.82 -20.70 -19.38
N ALA A 758 -18.82 -21.84 -20.09
CA ALA A 758 -19.58 -22.00 -21.31
C ALA A 758 -21.08 -21.71 -21.13
N GLY A 759 -21.68 -22.14 -20.01
CA GLY A 759 -23.08 -21.85 -19.71
C GLY A 759 -23.38 -20.34 -19.59
N LEU A 760 -22.47 -19.55 -18.99
CA LEU A 760 -22.61 -18.10 -18.93
C LEU A 760 -22.45 -17.47 -20.32
N VAL A 761 -21.39 -17.84 -21.05
CA VAL A 761 -21.08 -17.26 -22.36
C VAL A 761 -22.21 -17.54 -23.37
N GLU A 762 -22.73 -18.77 -23.40
CA GLU A 762 -23.85 -19.16 -24.28
C GLU A 762 -25.15 -18.42 -23.96
N ALA A 763 -25.37 -18.04 -22.69
CA ALA A 763 -26.53 -17.26 -22.28
C ALA A 763 -26.46 -15.79 -22.75
N LEU A 764 -25.28 -15.27 -23.09
CA LEU A 764 -25.12 -13.92 -23.60
C LEU A 764 -25.64 -13.82 -25.04
N PRO A 765 -26.27 -12.67 -25.42
CA PRO A 765 -26.68 -12.43 -26.80
C PRO A 765 -25.49 -12.51 -27.77
N ASP A 766 -25.68 -13.01 -29.00
CA ASP A 766 -24.63 -13.05 -30.02
C ASP A 766 -24.05 -11.65 -30.28
N GLY A 767 -24.93 -10.64 -30.39
CA GLY A 767 -24.59 -9.26 -30.72
C GLY A 767 -24.22 -9.07 -32.19
N ALA A 768 -24.80 -8.05 -32.84
CA ALA A 768 -24.62 -7.82 -34.28
C ALA A 768 -23.99 -6.46 -34.63
N ALA A 769 -23.69 -5.62 -33.64
CA ALA A 769 -23.18 -4.27 -33.89
C ALA A 769 -21.69 -4.32 -34.26
N ASP A 770 -21.33 -3.86 -35.45
CA ASP A 770 -19.94 -3.68 -35.86
C ASP A 770 -19.21 -2.69 -34.93
N PRO A 771 -17.88 -2.79 -34.78
CA PRO A 771 -17.12 -1.80 -34.01
C PRO A 771 -17.33 -0.39 -34.59
N ALA A 772 -17.75 0.54 -33.75
CA ALA A 772 -17.93 1.94 -34.08
C ALA A 772 -16.59 2.61 -34.35
N SER A 773 -16.58 3.46 -35.37
CA SER A 773 -15.51 4.44 -35.59
C SER A 773 -15.81 5.71 -34.82
N TRP A 774 -14.91 6.12 -33.93
CA TRP A 774 -15.03 7.36 -33.20
C TRP A 774 -14.21 8.48 -33.85
N THR A 775 -14.68 9.71 -33.72
CA THR A 775 -13.97 10.91 -34.14
C THR A 775 -13.61 11.73 -32.90
N PRO A 776 -12.39 11.59 -32.36
CA PRO A 776 -11.95 12.31 -31.16
C PRO A 776 -12.02 13.82 -31.35
N ARG A 777 -12.42 14.55 -30.31
CA ARG A 777 -12.36 16.01 -30.28
C ARG A 777 -11.20 16.44 -29.39
N LEU A 778 -10.08 16.83 -30.01
CA LEU A 778 -8.84 17.10 -29.30
C LEU A 778 -8.64 18.61 -29.11
N PRO A 779 -8.42 19.11 -27.87
CA PRO A 779 -8.06 20.50 -27.65
C PRO A 779 -6.69 20.81 -28.26
N ALA A 780 -6.62 21.79 -29.16
CA ALA A 780 -5.37 22.15 -29.84
C ALA A 780 -4.47 23.13 -29.05
N ALA A 781 -5.02 23.83 -28.05
CA ALA A 781 -4.33 24.89 -27.31
C ALA A 781 -3.84 24.41 -25.94
N ALA A 782 -2.80 25.02 -25.38
CA ALA A 782 -2.40 24.77 -24.00
C ALA A 782 -3.53 25.16 -23.03
N GLU A 783 -3.72 24.42 -21.94
CA GLU A 783 -4.91 24.55 -21.07
C GLU A 783 -4.56 24.91 -19.62
N GLY A 784 -5.39 25.78 -19.03
CA GLY A 784 -5.38 26.11 -17.61
C GLY A 784 -6.72 25.74 -16.97
N LEU A 785 -6.75 24.66 -16.21
CA LEU A 785 -7.92 24.13 -15.53
C LEU A 785 -7.97 24.70 -14.11
N THR A 786 -8.96 25.52 -13.79
CA THR A 786 -8.99 26.21 -12.49
C THR A 786 -9.77 25.43 -11.43
N ILE A 787 -9.18 25.30 -10.25
CA ILE A 787 -9.77 24.72 -9.03
C ILE A 787 -9.39 25.58 -7.81
N PRO A 788 -10.15 25.53 -6.70
CA PRO A 788 -9.79 26.24 -5.47
C PRO A 788 -8.69 25.49 -4.70
N ALA A 789 -7.47 25.52 -5.22
CA ALA A 789 -6.30 24.86 -4.63
C ALA A 789 -5.16 25.84 -4.34
N GLN A 790 -4.36 25.55 -3.31
CA GLN A 790 -3.15 26.32 -2.96
C GLN A 790 -1.90 25.84 -3.69
N VAL A 791 -1.99 24.70 -4.37
CA VAL A 791 -0.92 24.05 -5.13
C VAL A 791 -1.39 23.78 -6.55
N ASN A 792 -0.43 23.65 -7.46
CA ASN A 792 -0.64 23.36 -8.87
C ASN A 792 -0.25 21.91 -9.21
N TYR A 793 -0.72 21.48 -10.37
CA TYR A 793 -0.31 20.27 -11.07
C TYR A 793 0.06 20.70 -12.48
N VAL A 794 1.35 20.69 -12.77
CA VAL A 794 1.88 21.19 -14.04
C VAL A 794 2.24 19.99 -14.90
N GLY A 795 1.89 20.02 -16.18
CA GLY A 795 2.31 18.98 -17.10
C GLY A 795 2.63 19.49 -18.49
N LYS A 796 3.56 18.80 -19.14
CA LYS A 796 3.96 19.03 -20.53
C LYS A 796 4.17 17.69 -21.23
N ALA A 797 3.64 17.50 -22.43
CA ALA A 797 3.78 16.22 -23.13
C ALA A 797 3.94 16.38 -24.65
N ALA A 798 4.55 15.39 -25.29
CA ALA A 798 4.62 15.25 -26.74
C ALA A 798 4.63 13.77 -27.15
N ASN A 799 4.22 13.47 -28.38
CA ASN A 799 4.33 12.14 -28.96
C ASN A 799 5.67 11.97 -29.68
N LEU A 800 6.57 11.18 -29.10
CA LEU A 800 7.91 10.96 -29.63
C LEU A 800 7.88 10.26 -30.99
N TYR A 801 6.91 9.39 -31.26
CA TYR A 801 6.80 8.68 -32.54
C TYR A 801 6.42 9.63 -33.69
N GLU A 802 5.59 10.64 -33.41
CA GLU A 802 5.26 11.70 -34.37
C GLU A 802 6.47 12.61 -34.63
N LEU A 803 7.38 12.73 -33.66
CA LEU A 803 8.67 13.43 -33.79
C LEU A 803 9.75 12.57 -34.47
N GLY A 804 9.41 11.38 -34.96
CA GLY A 804 10.33 10.50 -35.70
C GLY A 804 11.17 9.58 -34.82
N TYR A 805 10.91 9.48 -33.52
CA TYR A 805 11.56 8.51 -32.65
C TYR A 805 11.07 7.09 -32.94
N GLU A 806 11.99 6.15 -33.05
CA GLU A 806 11.68 4.72 -33.06
C GLU A 806 11.93 4.14 -31.68
N LEU A 807 10.97 3.36 -31.17
CA LEU A 807 11.04 2.78 -29.83
C LEU A 807 12.32 1.96 -29.64
N ASN A 808 13.14 2.38 -28.67
CA ASN A 808 14.34 1.69 -28.24
C ASN A 808 14.43 1.63 -26.71
N GLY A 809 14.95 0.53 -26.17
CA GLY A 809 15.14 0.30 -24.74
C GLY A 809 15.89 1.39 -23.98
N ALA A 810 16.83 2.10 -24.64
CA ALA A 810 17.60 3.18 -24.01
C ALA A 810 16.75 4.35 -23.49
N ALA A 811 15.54 4.56 -24.03
CA ALA A 811 14.63 5.58 -23.51
C ALA A 811 14.19 5.29 -22.07
N PHE A 812 13.98 4.01 -21.70
CA PHE A 812 13.61 3.68 -20.32
C PHE A 812 14.74 4.04 -19.33
N VAL A 813 15.99 3.82 -19.73
CA VAL A 813 17.18 4.18 -18.94
C VAL A 813 17.30 5.69 -18.82
N ALA A 814 17.16 6.44 -19.93
CA ALA A 814 17.23 7.90 -19.90
C ALA A 814 16.10 8.53 -19.05
N VAL A 815 14.87 8.06 -19.19
CA VAL A 815 13.71 8.51 -18.39
C VAL A 815 13.93 8.21 -16.90
N LYS A 816 14.38 7.00 -16.56
CA LYS A 816 14.65 6.62 -15.17
C LYS A 816 15.77 7.43 -14.54
N LEU A 817 16.83 7.74 -15.30
CA LEU A 817 17.90 8.63 -14.86
C LEU A 817 17.35 10.03 -14.54
N LEU A 818 16.54 10.61 -15.43
CA LEU A 818 15.94 11.93 -15.25
C LEU A 818 15.01 12.01 -14.05
N ASP A 819 14.20 10.98 -13.81
CA ASP A 819 13.33 10.88 -12.64
C ASP A 819 14.12 10.87 -11.34
N ASN A 820 15.15 10.02 -11.29
CA ASN A 820 15.97 9.83 -10.09
C ASN A 820 16.90 11.02 -9.78
N THR A 821 17.10 11.93 -10.75
CA THR A 821 18.03 13.05 -10.61
C THR A 821 17.34 14.38 -10.88
N TRP A 822 17.27 14.81 -12.15
CA TRP A 822 16.79 16.13 -12.56
C TRP A 822 15.42 16.52 -12.00
N MET A 823 14.42 15.65 -12.15
CA MET A 823 13.07 15.94 -11.65
C MET A 823 13.01 15.97 -10.13
N TRP A 824 13.63 14.99 -9.47
CA TRP A 824 13.69 14.92 -8.01
C TRP A 824 14.37 16.16 -7.43
N ASP A 825 15.54 16.52 -7.94
CA ASP A 825 16.34 17.62 -7.39
C ASP A 825 15.70 18.99 -7.67
N ARG A 826 15.25 19.24 -8.91
CA ARG A 826 14.78 20.57 -9.30
C ARG A 826 13.33 20.83 -8.97
N VAL A 827 12.43 19.88 -9.23
CA VAL A 827 11.00 20.07 -9.01
C VAL A 827 10.65 19.87 -7.53
N ARG A 828 11.18 18.81 -6.89
CA ARG A 828 10.87 18.48 -5.49
C ARG A 828 11.80 19.15 -4.50
N VAL A 829 13.11 18.87 -4.53
CA VAL A 829 14.04 19.33 -3.47
C VAL A 829 14.19 20.85 -3.50
N GLN A 830 14.47 21.45 -4.66
CA GLN A 830 14.68 22.89 -4.80
C GLN A 830 13.37 23.65 -5.05
N GLY A 831 12.46 23.09 -5.84
CA GLY A 831 11.18 23.70 -6.20
C GLY A 831 10.12 23.61 -5.12
N GLY A 832 10.25 22.70 -4.15
CA GLY A 832 9.30 22.54 -3.05
C GLY A 832 8.00 21.81 -3.41
N ALA A 833 7.89 21.21 -4.61
CA ALA A 833 6.77 20.34 -4.94
C ALA A 833 6.86 19.02 -4.16
N TYR A 834 5.72 18.37 -3.92
CA TYR A 834 5.75 17.04 -3.30
C TYR A 834 6.35 15.98 -4.23
N GLY A 835 6.21 16.13 -5.55
CA GLY A 835 6.85 15.25 -6.53
C GLY A 835 6.95 15.87 -7.92
N GLY A 836 7.92 15.38 -8.69
CA GLY A 836 8.08 15.64 -10.11
C GLY A 836 8.64 14.40 -10.79
N PHE A 837 8.14 14.07 -11.98
CA PHE A 837 8.50 12.85 -12.70
C PHE A 837 8.14 12.92 -14.19
N LEU A 838 8.74 12.04 -14.98
CA LEU A 838 8.43 11.75 -16.37
C LEU A 838 7.67 10.42 -16.48
N VAL A 839 6.80 10.34 -17.48
CA VAL A 839 6.11 9.10 -17.85
C VAL A 839 6.25 8.93 -19.35
N PHE A 840 6.89 7.83 -19.77
CA PHE A 840 6.95 7.42 -21.17
C PHE A 840 6.03 6.23 -21.40
N ASP A 841 4.97 6.43 -22.19
CA ASP A 841 4.13 5.34 -22.67
C ASP A 841 4.70 4.83 -24.00
N ASN A 842 5.36 3.67 -23.94
CA ASN A 842 5.99 3.04 -25.09
C ASN A 842 4.98 2.49 -26.13
N LEU A 843 3.69 2.41 -25.82
CA LEU A 843 2.70 1.97 -26.80
C LEU A 843 2.18 3.16 -27.62
N SER A 844 1.81 4.25 -26.95
CA SER A 844 1.35 5.48 -27.62
C SER A 844 2.47 6.36 -28.15
N GLY A 845 3.67 6.27 -27.57
CA GLY A 845 4.82 7.14 -27.87
C GLY A 845 4.83 8.43 -27.05
N VAL A 846 3.86 8.65 -26.16
CA VAL A 846 3.74 9.91 -25.42
C VAL A 846 4.72 9.96 -24.26
N LEU A 847 5.58 10.98 -24.25
CA LEU A 847 6.40 11.36 -23.10
C LEU A 847 5.73 12.54 -22.39
N SER A 848 5.52 12.41 -21.08
CA SER A 848 4.87 13.44 -20.25
C SER A 848 5.72 13.80 -19.04
N TYR A 849 5.96 15.10 -18.84
CA TYR A 849 6.45 15.69 -17.60
C TYR A 849 5.28 16.02 -16.69
N LEU A 850 5.42 15.77 -15.39
CA LEU A 850 4.38 16.04 -14.39
C LEU A 850 4.98 16.55 -13.09
N SER A 851 4.24 17.42 -12.41
CA SER A 851 4.46 17.79 -11.01
C SER A 851 3.22 17.54 -10.17
N TYR A 852 3.44 17.27 -8.87
CA TYR A 852 2.40 16.91 -7.92
C TYR A 852 2.49 17.77 -6.67
N ARG A 853 1.40 18.49 -6.37
CA ARG A 853 1.29 19.47 -5.28
C ARG A 853 2.43 20.48 -5.34
N ASP A 854 2.54 21.15 -6.47
CA ASP A 854 3.63 22.05 -6.81
C ASP A 854 3.27 23.50 -6.47
N PRO A 855 4.05 24.21 -5.63
CA PRO A 855 3.80 25.62 -5.36
C PRO A 855 4.06 26.52 -6.58
N ASN A 856 4.74 26.01 -7.61
CA ASN A 856 5.14 26.76 -8.79
C ASN A 856 4.30 26.41 -10.03
N LEU A 857 4.51 27.19 -11.09
CA LEU A 857 3.96 26.92 -12.43
C LEU A 857 5.02 27.18 -13.51
N LEU A 858 5.38 28.45 -13.73
CA LEU A 858 6.34 28.84 -14.78
C LEU A 858 7.73 28.25 -14.54
N ASN A 859 8.20 28.28 -13.30
CA ASN A 859 9.50 27.70 -12.93
C ASN A 859 9.56 26.20 -13.26
N THR A 860 8.47 25.46 -13.02
CA THR A 860 8.37 24.04 -13.33
C THR A 860 8.43 23.78 -14.84
N LEU A 861 7.74 24.58 -15.65
CA LEU A 861 7.85 24.50 -17.11
C LEU A 861 9.28 24.79 -17.60
N GLN A 862 9.97 25.78 -17.01
CA GLN A 862 11.37 26.06 -17.32
C GLN A 862 12.30 24.90 -16.96
N ILE A 863 12.03 24.19 -15.85
CA ILE A 863 12.77 22.98 -15.48
C ILE A 863 12.56 21.86 -16.51
N TYR A 864 11.32 21.69 -17.01
CA TYR A 864 11.04 20.71 -18.08
C TYR A 864 11.83 21.04 -19.35
N ASP A 865 11.86 22.31 -19.75
CA ASP A 865 12.57 22.77 -20.94
C ASP A 865 14.11 22.69 -20.78
N GLY A 866 14.60 22.76 -19.54
CA GLY A 866 16.02 22.59 -19.21
C GLY A 866 16.52 21.14 -19.26
N THR A 867 15.64 20.16 -19.45
CA THR A 867 16.00 18.72 -19.39
C THR A 867 17.07 18.32 -20.41
N ALA A 868 16.98 18.85 -21.63
CA ALA A 868 17.95 18.56 -22.69
C ALA A 868 19.36 19.03 -22.31
N GLN A 869 19.47 20.24 -21.77
CA GLN A 869 20.75 20.80 -21.34
C GLN A 869 21.34 19.99 -20.18
N TYR A 870 20.51 19.60 -19.22
CA TYR A 870 20.94 18.74 -18.11
C TYR A 870 21.56 17.43 -18.61
N LEU A 871 20.90 16.70 -19.53
CA LEU A 871 21.43 15.45 -20.07
C LEU A 871 22.76 15.61 -20.82
N ARG A 872 22.98 16.77 -21.46
CA ARG A 872 24.24 17.08 -22.15
C ARG A 872 25.38 17.36 -21.18
N ASP A 873 25.09 18.01 -20.06
CA ASP A 873 26.09 18.53 -19.11
C ASP A 873 26.40 17.60 -17.95
N VAL A 874 25.45 16.74 -17.55
CA VAL A 874 25.60 15.88 -16.37
C VAL A 874 26.83 14.97 -16.52
N PRO A 875 27.73 14.94 -15.53
CA PRO A 875 28.85 14.01 -15.55
C PRO A 875 28.32 12.59 -15.32
N LEU A 876 28.32 11.78 -16.38
CA LEU A 876 27.87 10.39 -16.34
C LEU A 876 29.01 9.46 -16.72
N THR A 877 29.21 8.43 -15.90
CA THR A 877 30.05 7.28 -16.20
C THR A 877 29.18 6.11 -16.68
N GLN A 878 29.80 5.08 -17.25
CA GLN A 878 29.05 3.87 -17.61
C GLN A 878 28.55 3.13 -16.36
N ASP A 879 29.27 3.19 -15.24
CA ASP A 879 28.83 2.60 -13.97
C ASP A 879 27.52 3.24 -13.46
N ASP A 880 27.37 4.55 -13.65
CA ASP A 880 26.12 5.26 -13.33
C ASP A 880 24.97 4.76 -14.21
N VAL A 881 25.22 4.56 -15.50
CA VAL A 881 24.23 4.02 -16.46
C VAL A 881 23.85 2.58 -16.11
N ASP A 882 24.82 1.73 -15.77
CA ASP A 882 24.59 0.33 -15.42
C ASP A 882 23.71 0.18 -14.17
N LYS A 883 23.88 1.06 -13.16
CA LYS A 883 22.98 1.13 -11.99
C LYS A 883 21.55 1.49 -12.37
N ILE A 884 21.38 2.44 -13.29
CA ILE A 884 20.05 2.79 -13.81
C ILE A 884 19.46 1.63 -14.60
N ILE A 885 20.25 0.90 -15.40
CA ILE A 885 19.82 -0.31 -16.12
C ILE A 885 19.28 -1.35 -15.14
N ILE A 886 19.98 -1.64 -14.03
CA ILE A 886 19.51 -2.56 -12.99
C ILE A 886 18.14 -2.10 -12.47
N GLY A 887 17.98 -0.80 -12.16
CA GLY A 887 16.71 -0.24 -11.71
C GLY A 887 15.57 -0.36 -12.74
N VAL A 888 15.86 -0.18 -14.03
CA VAL A 888 14.89 -0.37 -15.12
C VAL A 888 14.50 -1.84 -15.25
N ILE A 889 15.45 -2.76 -15.16
CA ILE A 889 15.19 -4.20 -15.20
C ILE A 889 14.31 -4.62 -14.02
N GLY A 890 14.56 -4.09 -12.81
CA GLY A 890 13.68 -4.31 -11.66
C GLY A 890 12.25 -3.81 -11.85
N GLN A 891 12.06 -2.70 -12.56
CA GLN A 891 10.72 -2.22 -12.94
C GLN A 891 10.07 -3.12 -14.00
N MET A 892 10.83 -3.61 -14.98
CA MET A 892 10.33 -4.53 -16.02
C MET A 892 9.93 -5.89 -15.45
N ASP A 893 10.65 -6.36 -14.44
CA ASP A 893 10.47 -7.67 -13.80
C ASP A 893 9.75 -7.58 -12.45
N SER A 894 9.04 -6.47 -12.17
CA SER A 894 8.32 -6.30 -10.91
C SER A 894 7.43 -7.51 -10.60
N TYR A 895 7.53 -8.02 -9.37
CA TYR A 895 6.82 -9.22 -8.94
C TYR A 895 5.30 -9.01 -9.02
N GLN A 896 4.59 -10.06 -9.44
CA GLN A 896 3.13 -10.04 -9.59
C GLN A 896 2.52 -11.31 -9.02
N LEU A 897 1.41 -11.15 -8.31
CA LEU A 897 0.58 -12.26 -7.87
C LEU A 897 -0.19 -12.90 -9.04
N PRO A 898 -0.72 -14.13 -8.88
CA PRO A 898 -1.38 -14.85 -9.96
C PRO A 898 -2.45 -14.06 -10.71
N ASP A 899 -3.35 -13.37 -9.99
CA ASP A 899 -4.42 -12.56 -10.60
C ASP A 899 -3.86 -11.38 -11.43
N ALA A 900 -2.82 -10.72 -10.91
CA ALA A 900 -2.11 -9.65 -11.60
C ALA A 900 -1.33 -10.18 -12.82
N LYS A 901 -0.74 -11.37 -12.74
CA LYS A 901 -0.09 -12.04 -13.88
C LYS A 901 -1.09 -12.30 -15.00
N GLY A 902 -2.25 -12.88 -14.68
CA GLY A 902 -3.32 -13.11 -15.65
C GLY A 902 -3.83 -11.84 -16.32
N LEU A 903 -4.16 -10.80 -15.54
CA LEU A 903 -4.59 -9.51 -16.08
C LEU A 903 -3.51 -8.87 -16.96
N THR A 904 -2.25 -8.89 -16.52
CA THR A 904 -1.11 -8.34 -17.27
C THR A 904 -0.93 -9.07 -18.60
N SER A 905 -1.05 -10.40 -18.60
CA SER A 905 -0.98 -11.22 -19.81
C SER A 905 -2.11 -10.90 -20.79
N MET A 906 -3.35 -10.76 -20.31
CA MET A 906 -4.48 -10.30 -21.14
C MET A 906 -4.21 -8.91 -21.75
N VAL A 907 -3.73 -7.94 -20.94
CA VAL A 907 -3.44 -6.59 -21.43
C VAL A 907 -2.33 -6.62 -22.48
N ARG A 908 -1.26 -7.40 -22.28
CA ARG A 908 -0.19 -7.61 -23.27
C ARG A 908 -0.73 -8.18 -24.58
N HIS A 909 -1.61 -9.17 -24.50
CA HIS A 909 -2.29 -9.75 -25.65
C HIS A 909 -3.12 -8.70 -26.40
N LEU A 910 -3.92 -7.89 -25.67
CA LEU A 910 -4.76 -6.85 -26.26
C LEU A 910 -3.97 -5.72 -26.93
N THR A 911 -2.79 -5.37 -26.41
CA THR A 911 -1.98 -4.27 -26.95
C THR A 911 -0.95 -4.70 -28.01
N GLY A 912 -0.69 -6.01 -28.13
CA GLY A 912 0.42 -6.53 -28.93
C GLY A 912 1.78 -6.29 -28.28
N TYR A 913 1.83 -6.14 -26.95
CA TYR A 913 3.08 -6.07 -26.17
C TYR A 913 3.57 -7.48 -25.83
N ASP A 914 3.88 -8.25 -26.87
CA ASP A 914 4.25 -9.67 -26.79
C ASP A 914 5.66 -9.91 -26.21
N ASP A 915 5.97 -11.18 -25.93
CA ASP A 915 7.25 -11.56 -25.32
C ASP A 915 8.45 -11.28 -26.25
N ALA A 916 8.27 -11.29 -27.57
CA ALA A 916 9.33 -10.97 -28.52
C ALA A 916 9.72 -9.48 -28.46
N LEU A 917 8.73 -8.58 -28.42
CA LEU A 917 8.96 -7.16 -28.22
C LEU A 917 9.57 -6.87 -26.85
N ARG A 918 9.06 -7.51 -25.79
CA ARG A 918 9.61 -7.38 -24.44
C ARG A 918 11.07 -7.83 -24.35
N GLN A 919 11.39 -8.96 -24.98
CA GLN A 919 12.77 -9.46 -25.05
C GLN A 919 13.68 -8.47 -25.78
N ARG A 920 13.25 -7.97 -26.95
CA ARG A 920 14.03 -6.99 -27.71
C ARG A 920 14.31 -5.72 -26.89
N LEU A 921 13.27 -5.17 -26.24
CA LEU A 921 13.41 -4.00 -25.38
C LEU A 921 14.34 -4.26 -24.20
N ARG A 922 14.29 -5.47 -23.61
CA ARG A 922 15.20 -5.88 -22.54
C ARG A 922 16.65 -5.91 -23.03
N ASP A 923 16.90 -6.50 -24.19
CA ASP A 923 18.23 -6.57 -24.79
C ASP A 923 18.78 -5.15 -25.08
N GLU A 924 17.92 -4.26 -25.58
CA GLU A 924 18.26 -2.84 -25.82
C GLU A 924 18.55 -2.08 -24.51
N VAL A 925 17.76 -2.31 -23.45
CA VAL A 925 18.01 -1.75 -22.11
C VAL A 925 19.37 -2.21 -21.58
N LEU A 926 19.64 -3.52 -21.63
CA LEU A 926 20.90 -4.12 -21.14
C LEU A 926 22.13 -3.68 -21.95
N ALA A 927 21.94 -3.20 -23.19
CA ALA A 927 23.01 -2.72 -24.06
C ALA A 927 23.19 -1.20 -24.03
N THR A 928 22.43 -0.47 -23.20
CA THR A 928 22.43 1.00 -23.21
C THR A 928 23.79 1.57 -22.76
N THR A 929 24.29 2.55 -23.51
CA THR A 929 25.54 3.26 -23.22
C THR A 929 25.29 4.72 -22.82
N VAL A 930 26.32 5.37 -22.26
CA VAL A 930 26.29 6.84 -22.00
C VAL A 930 25.96 7.63 -23.28
N ALA A 931 26.42 7.18 -24.45
CA ALA A 931 26.14 7.86 -25.71
C ALA A 931 24.65 7.80 -26.08
N ASP A 932 23.98 6.67 -25.82
CA ASP A 932 22.55 6.51 -26.07
C ASP A 932 21.71 7.39 -25.15
N VAL A 933 22.08 7.48 -23.87
CA VAL A 933 21.44 8.39 -22.90
C VAL A 933 21.61 9.85 -23.34
N ARG A 934 22.79 10.24 -23.84
CA ARG A 934 23.03 11.59 -24.36
C ARG A 934 22.26 11.87 -25.64
N ALA A 935 22.09 10.89 -26.52
CA ALA A 935 21.28 11.04 -27.72
C ALA A 935 19.81 11.35 -27.40
N PHE A 936 19.31 10.89 -26.25
CA PHE A 936 17.97 11.24 -25.76
C PHE A 936 17.78 12.74 -25.50
N ALA A 937 18.86 13.49 -25.25
CA ALA A 937 18.80 14.94 -25.05
C ALA A 937 18.18 15.69 -26.24
N ASP A 938 18.49 15.27 -27.46
CA ASP A 938 17.96 15.91 -28.67
C ASP A 938 16.45 15.66 -28.84
N LEU A 939 15.98 14.50 -28.38
CA LEU A 939 14.56 14.17 -28.41
C LEU A 939 13.76 15.00 -27.40
N VAL A 940 14.25 15.13 -26.16
CA VAL A 940 13.58 15.96 -25.14
C VAL A 940 13.70 17.46 -25.43
N ASP A 941 14.72 17.90 -26.18
CA ASP A 941 14.83 19.27 -26.70
C ASP A 941 13.67 19.58 -27.67
N GLU A 942 13.26 18.60 -28.47
CA GLU A 942 12.09 18.76 -29.35
C GLU A 942 10.77 18.74 -28.57
N VAL A 943 10.69 17.97 -27.48
CA VAL A 943 9.54 18.04 -26.55
C VAL A 943 9.43 19.42 -25.88
N ALA A 944 10.56 20.04 -25.54
CA ALA A 944 10.57 21.40 -25.01
C ALA A 944 9.99 22.41 -26.01
N ARG A 945 10.21 22.23 -27.32
CA ARG A 945 9.72 23.14 -28.36
C ARG A 945 8.26 22.90 -28.77
N SER A 946 7.87 21.63 -28.87
CA SER A 946 6.58 21.22 -29.48
C SER A 946 5.55 20.68 -28.48
N GLY A 947 5.95 20.48 -27.23
CA GLY A 947 5.11 19.85 -26.21
C GLY A 947 3.89 20.69 -25.82
N SER A 948 2.73 20.03 -25.74
CA SER A 948 1.50 20.62 -25.21
C SER A 948 1.59 20.77 -23.70
N VAL A 949 1.03 21.86 -23.16
CA VAL A 949 0.97 22.15 -21.73
C VAL A 949 -0.46 22.06 -21.23
N ALA A 950 -0.63 21.45 -20.06
CA ALA A 950 -1.87 21.51 -19.29
C ALA A 950 -1.54 21.73 -17.81
N VAL A 951 -2.28 22.62 -17.17
CA VAL A 951 -2.12 22.94 -15.75
C VAL A 951 -3.46 22.80 -15.05
N LEU A 952 -3.48 22.18 -13.87
CA LEU A 952 -4.59 22.24 -12.93
C LEU A 952 -4.13 23.02 -11.69
N GLY A 953 -4.78 24.13 -11.36
CA GLY A 953 -4.32 25.00 -10.27
C GLY A 953 -5.29 26.14 -9.95
N SER A 954 -4.87 27.11 -9.14
CA SER A 954 -5.73 28.25 -8.83
C SER A 954 -5.91 29.18 -10.03
N ALA A 955 -7.08 29.83 -10.09
CA ALA A 955 -7.33 30.86 -11.10
C ALA A 955 -6.28 31.99 -11.05
N GLN A 956 -5.80 32.34 -9.86
CA GLN A 956 -4.76 33.35 -9.67
C GLN A 956 -3.41 32.90 -10.24
N ALA A 957 -2.96 31.70 -9.91
CA ALA A 957 -1.67 31.18 -10.40
C ALA A 957 -1.65 31.08 -11.93
N ILE A 958 -2.74 30.61 -12.53
CA ILE A 958 -2.90 30.52 -13.99
C ILE A 958 -2.96 31.91 -14.63
N ALA A 959 -3.67 32.87 -14.02
CA ALA A 959 -3.73 34.24 -14.53
C ALA A 959 -2.33 34.91 -14.55
N VAL A 960 -1.58 34.78 -13.45
CA VAL A 960 -0.20 35.29 -13.36
C VAL A 960 0.71 34.62 -14.39
N ALA A 961 0.59 33.29 -14.59
CA ALA A 961 1.36 32.59 -15.61
C ALA A 961 1.03 33.07 -17.04
N ASN A 962 -0.24 33.33 -17.33
CA ASN A 962 -0.70 33.82 -18.62
C ASN A 962 -0.20 35.23 -18.98
N GLU A 963 0.30 36.01 -18.02
CA GLU A 963 0.98 37.28 -18.32
C GLU A 963 2.33 37.07 -19.02
N SER A 964 2.94 35.88 -18.86
CA SER A 964 4.27 35.56 -19.39
C SER A 964 4.28 34.47 -20.47
N LEU A 965 3.23 33.65 -20.56
CA LEU A 965 3.13 32.57 -21.55
C LEU A 965 2.68 33.10 -22.92
N ASP A 966 3.38 32.66 -23.97
CA ASP A 966 3.01 32.90 -25.37
C ASP A 966 3.02 31.58 -26.16
N PRO A 967 1.85 31.06 -26.61
CA PRO A 967 0.51 31.58 -26.35
C PRO A 967 0.06 31.35 -24.89
N PRO A 968 -0.87 32.18 -24.36
CA PRO A 968 -1.43 31.98 -23.03
C PRO A 968 -2.27 30.69 -22.96
N LEU A 969 -2.39 30.12 -21.76
CA LEU A 969 -3.25 28.97 -21.48
C LEU A 969 -4.73 29.35 -21.68
N VAL A 970 -5.48 28.50 -22.38
CA VAL A 970 -6.93 28.59 -22.47
C VAL A 970 -7.54 28.16 -21.13
N VAL A 971 -8.17 29.10 -20.44
CA VAL A 971 -8.65 28.89 -19.07
C VAL A 971 -10.05 28.27 -19.07
N THR A 972 -10.21 27.14 -18.37
CA THR A 972 -11.49 26.46 -18.17
C THR A 972 -11.76 26.26 -16.67
N PRO A 973 -12.87 26.81 -16.14
CA PRO A 973 -13.29 26.53 -14.76
C PRO A 973 -13.77 25.09 -14.59
N VAL A 974 -13.17 24.36 -13.65
CA VAL A 974 -13.54 22.96 -13.34
C VAL A 974 -14.38 22.87 -12.07
N LEU A 975 -13.93 23.53 -10.99
CA LEU A 975 -14.62 23.65 -9.71
C LEU A 975 -14.95 25.11 -9.40
#